data_AF-A0A2W5TX00-F1
#
_entry.id   AF-A0A2W5TX00-F1
#
_cell.length_a   1.000
_cell.length_b   1.000
_cell.length_c   1.000
_cell.angle_alpha   90.00
_cell.angle_beta   90.00
_cell.angle_gamma   90.00
#
_symmetry.space_group_name_H-M   'P 1'
#
loop_
_entity.id
_entity.type
_entity.pdbx_description
1 polymer ?
#
loop_
_entity_poly.entity_id
_entity_poly.type
_entity_poly.pdbx_seq_one_letter_code
_entity_poly.pdbx_strand_id
1 'polypeptide(L)'
;MQIRLRGALLVLAVVAGCQCPNPVPDDDGGVGGGTNTGGGTMGGGSGGGSGGGDVGGGTGGGFNLDGGANDAGCFINITCASAGKNCGPISDGCGNLIDCGTCALPETCGGGGTPSVCGGASGCVPKTCAELGADCGPMADQCGGLINCGSCALPEICGGAGVPGVCGLLGSNLNDAGACIPTTCAIQGASCGTIGDGCGGTLNCGTCTMGKVCGGGGVPYQCGGGNFCTPLTCASVGATCGSIGDGCGNAISCGSCTAPQVCGGGGVPNQCGGGVTCVPKTCAQLNATCGQVNDGCGTILNCDVGNPPCTGGQACGAGGVPNQCGGQVVCQPKTCAQLGVNCGQVSNGCGTLINCGSCSGAESCGGAGTANVCGAPPPCVPKTCAQQGANCGRVADGCGGLTADCGSCTAPDICGGAGTPSVCGSVRPDAGPCVNLCPNQVACPGNPDRTTLTGVVVAPTQADAGYGEPDPIPNALIYVPNSPLASLDGSGTVTCDQCTDGVSGTPITSTTSATNGSFRLTNVPCGVDVPVVIQLGKWRRVVTVPAPACCQNTELTQEQTRLPRKQAEGHPSDNIPRIAVVTGSVDTIECVLPKIGIAPDQFSLPSGTGRVKFYKDNGANFVGGANTSAATLFDNVNEMRKYDMIILDCVGGEQLKTTARRNNMVAYANAGGRIFASHFAYVWLEGRAVDPNGNAITHNISFSGTATWNHAGDPPNQDAFIDTSFPKGQTFADWVQLVNAQATTSTPATPRIRINTVRRDTSAIIPPAQRWVYGSSGSTTGIPFQYTFNTPTTAPQADQCGRVLFSDFHVINASAANATWPTYCARSPMNPQEKVFEYLIFDLSSCIAPDVPPPQMCTPRTCAQQNIACGQASDGCGGVLNCGTCTSPATCGGGGVTGQCGVPCTPRTCAQLGANCGQQGDGCGGTLNCGTCTSPQTCGGGGTPNVCGGGACVPQTCSTLGYACGSWGNGCGGVTANCGNCPAGQTCGGGGVPGQCGGGMCTALTCADQGFNCGTQGNGCGGTLNCGMCTAPQTCGGGGTPGVCGGGGMCTPTTCAAQSFNCGLQGNGCGGTIDCGNCPPGLICGADGPGRCGAAQCTPLTCAQQNIACGPAGDGCGNIIQCGSCQAPQTCGGGGTPGQCGTPSCTPTTCEAQGWNCGQAANGCGGTLNCGVCPPSQTCGGAGEPNKCGSIG
;
A
#
# COMPACT_ATOMS: atom_id res chain seq x y z
N MET A 1 43.56 -47.25 -29.85
CA MET A 1 44.63 -47.24 -28.83
C MET A 1 43.97 -46.90 -27.50
N GLN A 2 44.03 -47.78 -26.49
CA GLN A 2 45.09 -47.89 -25.46
C GLN A 2 45.09 -46.70 -24.47
N ILE A 3 45.17 -46.88 -23.13
CA ILE A 3 45.13 -48.11 -22.32
C ILE A 3 44.63 -47.79 -20.88
N ARG A 4 43.86 -48.73 -20.29
CA ARG A 4 43.78 -49.28 -18.89
C ARG A 4 44.53 -48.55 -17.74
N LEU A 5 44.30 -48.80 -16.44
CA LEU A 5 43.62 -49.83 -15.60
C LEU A 5 42.79 -49.09 -14.51
N ARG A 6 41.98 -49.61 -13.57
CA ARG A 6 41.27 -50.87 -13.14
C ARG A 6 40.17 -50.37 -12.14
N GLY A 7 39.25 -51.10 -11.52
CA GLY A 7 38.80 -52.52 -11.51
C GLY A 7 38.13 -52.75 -10.13
N ALA A 8 36.82 -52.97 -9.97
CA ALA A 8 35.93 -54.04 -10.47
C ALA A 8 35.60 -55.09 -9.38
N LEU A 9 34.33 -55.09 -8.95
CA LEU A 9 33.47 -56.24 -8.58
C LEU A 9 33.84 -57.19 -7.40
N LEU A 10 32.90 -57.38 -6.46
CA LEU A 10 32.32 -58.71 -6.19
C LEU A 10 30.93 -58.61 -5.51
N VAL A 11 30.27 -59.75 -5.31
CA VAL A 11 28.85 -59.93 -4.95
C VAL A 11 28.70 -61.14 -4.00
N LEU A 12 27.59 -61.19 -3.23
CA LEU A 12 26.83 -62.39 -2.79
C LEU A 12 26.73 -62.68 -1.26
N ALA A 13 25.45 -62.68 -0.83
CA ALA A 13 24.75 -63.18 0.36
C ALA A 13 25.37 -64.15 1.40
N VAL A 14 24.84 -64.05 2.63
CA VAL A 14 24.51 -65.15 3.58
C VAL A 14 23.13 -64.87 4.20
N VAL A 15 22.41 -65.89 4.68
CA VAL A 15 21.01 -65.85 5.19
C VAL A 15 20.89 -66.64 6.52
N ALA A 16 19.80 -66.39 7.28
CA ALA A 16 19.33 -67.07 8.51
C ALA A 16 20.01 -66.67 9.84
N GLY A 17 19.34 -66.77 11.01
CA GLY A 17 17.92 -67.07 11.26
C GLY A 17 17.67 -67.94 12.52
N CYS A 18 16.59 -67.67 13.26
CA CYS A 18 16.08 -68.52 14.35
C CYS A 18 14.54 -68.52 14.35
N GLN A 19 13.91 -69.57 14.91
CA GLN A 19 12.47 -69.86 14.74
C GLN A 19 11.70 -70.08 16.06
N CYS A 20 10.39 -70.01 15.88
CA CYS A 20 9.21 -70.32 16.72
C CYS A 20 9.34 -71.50 17.73
N PRO A 21 8.37 -71.64 18.65
CA PRO A 21 7.18 -72.43 18.29
C PRO A 21 5.82 -71.80 18.67
N ASN A 22 4.77 -72.25 17.96
CA ASN A 22 3.34 -72.01 18.22
C ASN A 22 2.70 -73.36 18.67
N PRO A 23 1.50 -73.40 19.30
CA PRO A 23 0.36 -74.06 18.59
C PRO A 23 -1.10 -73.70 19.04
N VAL A 24 -1.93 -73.15 18.11
CA VAL A 24 -3.37 -73.46 17.77
C VAL A 24 -4.51 -73.55 18.86
N PRO A 25 -5.84 -73.63 18.52
CA PRO A 25 -6.64 -73.14 17.36
C PRO A 25 -8.07 -72.59 17.76
N ASP A 26 -9.02 -72.58 16.78
CA ASP A 26 -10.51 -72.67 16.88
C ASP A 26 -11.35 -71.40 17.25
N ASP A 27 -12.54 -71.13 16.68
CA ASP A 27 -13.14 -71.52 15.37
C ASP A 27 -14.37 -70.62 14.99
N ASP A 28 -14.89 -70.76 13.76
CA ASP A 28 -16.21 -70.28 13.23
C ASP A 28 -16.56 -68.76 13.27
N GLY A 29 -17.50 -68.22 12.46
CA GLY A 29 -18.32 -68.82 11.39
C GLY A 29 -19.79 -68.35 11.42
N GLY A 30 -20.27 -67.59 10.41
CA GLY A 30 -21.69 -67.16 10.37
C GLY A 30 -22.11 -66.33 9.14
N VAL A 31 -23.26 -66.68 8.53
CA VAL A 31 -23.76 -66.08 7.27
C VAL A 31 -25.29 -65.93 7.28
N GLY A 32 -25.82 -64.81 6.78
CA GLY A 32 -27.24 -64.62 6.44
C GLY A 32 -27.73 -63.17 6.63
N GLY A 33 -28.76 -62.67 5.93
CA GLY A 33 -29.50 -63.29 4.82
C GLY A 33 -30.97 -62.86 4.77
N GLY A 34 -31.35 -62.07 3.75
CA GLY A 34 -32.75 -61.66 3.46
C GLY A 34 -33.26 -60.43 4.25
N THR A 35 -34.38 -59.76 3.92
CA THR A 35 -35.05 -59.40 2.64
C THR A 35 -36.39 -58.67 2.95
N ASN A 36 -36.46 -57.38 2.57
CA ASN A 36 -37.60 -56.75 1.85
C ASN A 36 -38.92 -56.33 2.56
N THR A 37 -39.57 -55.31 1.96
CA THR A 37 -40.96 -54.80 2.09
C THR A 37 -41.45 -54.13 3.39
N GLY A 38 -42.28 -53.08 3.23
CA GLY A 38 -43.22 -52.58 4.26
C GLY A 38 -43.34 -51.06 4.34
N GLY A 39 -44.21 -50.42 3.52
CA GLY A 39 -44.44 -48.97 3.57
C GLY A 39 -45.50 -48.53 4.60
N GLY A 40 -45.58 -47.23 4.90
CA GLY A 40 -46.60 -46.65 5.79
C GLY A 40 -46.56 -45.12 5.84
N THR A 41 -47.54 -44.46 5.22
CA THR A 41 -47.70 -43.00 5.16
C THR A 41 -48.50 -42.43 6.34
N MET A 42 -48.28 -41.13 6.64
CA MET A 42 -49.24 -40.11 7.13
C MET A 42 -48.80 -39.32 8.38
N GLY A 43 -49.25 -38.06 8.47
CA GLY A 43 -49.47 -37.34 9.73
C GLY A 43 -48.52 -36.18 10.03
N GLY A 44 -48.92 -34.95 9.65
CA GLY A 44 -48.34 -33.72 10.21
C GLY A 44 -49.20 -33.16 11.35
N GLY A 45 -48.62 -32.32 12.21
CA GLY A 45 -49.36 -31.65 13.30
C GLY A 45 -48.55 -30.53 13.95
N SER A 46 -49.10 -29.31 13.94
CA SER A 46 -48.52 -28.10 14.55
C SER A 46 -49.12 -27.82 15.93
N GLY A 47 -48.40 -27.15 16.84
CA GLY A 47 -49.04 -26.57 18.04
C GLY A 47 -48.08 -26.15 19.15
N GLY A 48 -47.96 -24.84 19.39
CA GLY A 48 -47.09 -24.25 20.40
C GLY A 48 -47.54 -24.39 21.87
N GLY A 49 -46.74 -23.81 22.77
CA GLY A 49 -47.03 -23.71 24.21
C GLY A 49 -45.96 -22.88 24.93
N SER A 50 -46.35 -21.76 25.53
CA SER A 50 -45.45 -20.81 26.21
C SER A 50 -45.84 -20.64 27.68
N GLY A 51 -44.85 -20.48 28.59
CA GLY A 51 -45.06 -19.76 29.86
C GLY A 51 -44.40 -20.33 31.13
N GLY A 52 -43.58 -19.50 31.78
CA GLY A 52 -43.11 -19.65 33.17
C GLY A 52 -41.92 -20.59 33.39
N GLY A 53 -41.01 -20.34 34.35
CA GLY A 53 -40.88 -19.19 35.26
C GLY A 53 -39.58 -19.30 36.08
N ASP A 54 -39.06 -18.18 36.57
CA ASP A 54 -37.67 -18.05 37.07
C ASP A 54 -37.30 -18.82 38.35
N VAL A 55 -36.06 -19.31 38.42
CA VAL A 55 -35.11 -18.97 39.51
C VAL A 55 -33.63 -19.26 39.15
N GLY A 56 -32.88 -18.18 38.90
CA GLY A 56 -31.50 -17.91 39.37
C GLY A 56 -30.33 -18.90 39.16
N GLY A 57 -29.29 -18.44 38.42
CA GLY A 57 -27.91 -18.90 38.65
C GLY A 57 -26.89 -18.67 37.52
N GLY A 58 -25.92 -17.76 37.73
CA GLY A 58 -24.61 -17.79 37.06
C GLY A 58 -24.48 -17.12 35.69
N THR A 59 -24.14 -15.83 35.66
CA THR A 59 -23.71 -15.12 34.44
C THR A 59 -22.26 -15.44 34.06
N GLY A 60 -22.03 -15.97 32.86
CA GLY A 60 -20.70 -16.11 32.24
C GLY A 60 -20.61 -15.33 30.93
N GLY A 61 -20.35 -14.02 31.01
CA GLY A 61 -20.30 -13.15 29.83
C GLY A 61 -18.97 -13.23 29.08
N GLY A 62 -18.94 -13.92 27.94
CA GLY A 62 -17.81 -13.88 27.01
C GLY A 62 -17.82 -12.61 26.16
N PHE A 63 -17.25 -11.52 26.68
CA PHE A 63 -16.99 -10.30 25.90
C PHE A 63 -15.55 -10.27 25.38
N ASN A 64 -15.43 -9.83 24.12
CA ASN A 64 -14.25 -9.32 23.41
C ASN A 64 -13.21 -8.63 24.32
N LEU A 65 -11.90 -8.64 23.98
CA LEU A 65 -11.40 -7.81 22.87
C LEU A 65 -10.01 -8.22 22.32
N ASP A 66 -9.82 -7.79 21.07
CA ASP A 66 -8.60 -7.38 20.36
C ASP A 66 -7.42 -8.34 20.11
N GLY A 67 -6.95 -8.26 18.86
CA GLY A 67 -5.56 -8.51 18.47
C GLY A 67 -4.93 -7.21 17.98
N GLY A 68 -3.64 -7.01 18.25
CA GLY A 68 -2.88 -5.82 17.89
C GLY A 68 -1.51 -5.87 18.56
N ALA A 69 -0.43 -5.65 17.80
CA ALA A 69 0.92 -5.93 18.27
C ALA A 69 1.46 -4.88 19.25
N ASN A 70 2.06 -5.36 20.34
CA ASN A 70 3.33 -4.91 20.93
C ASN A 70 3.84 -6.03 21.86
N ASP A 71 5.12 -6.03 22.22
CA ASP A 71 5.81 -7.18 22.83
C ASP A 71 5.15 -7.81 24.07
N ALA A 72 4.98 -9.13 24.01
CA ALA A 72 4.68 -10.00 25.16
C ALA A 72 5.82 -11.00 25.45
N GLY A 73 7.05 -10.69 25.02
CA GLY A 73 8.26 -11.46 25.32
C GLY A 73 9.09 -10.94 26.52
N CYS A 74 8.84 -9.70 26.97
CA CYS A 74 9.67 -9.02 27.96
C CYS A 74 9.00 -8.96 29.35
N PHE A 75 9.32 -9.92 30.23
CA PHE A 75 8.71 -10.03 31.57
C PHE A 75 9.35 -9.12 32.65
N ILE A 76 10.29 -8.24 32.28
CA ILE A 76 10.93 -7.26 33.17
C ILE A 76 11.11 -5.93 32.44
N ASN A 77 10.11 -5.06 32.54
CA ASN A 77 10.14 -3.72 31.97
C ASN A 77 10.93 -2.78 32.89
N ILE A 78 12.15 -2.40 32.51
CA ILE A 78 13.03 -1.57 33.34
C ILE A 78 12.70 -0.10 33.11
N THR A 79 12.44 0.63 34.20
CA THR A 79 12.17 2.07 34.18
C THR A 79 13.38 2.83 34.71
N CYS A 80 13.50 4.11 34.35
CA CYS A 80 14.51 5.00 34.94
C CYS A 80 14.53 4.97 36.47
N ALA A 81 13.36 4.96 37.11
CA ALA A 81 13.24 4.85 38.56
C ALA A 81 13.72 3.50 39.12
N SER A 82 13.37 2.37 38.49
CA SER A 82 13.82 1.03 38.94
C SER A 82 15.27 0.72 38.57
N ALA A 83 15.87 1.42 37.60
CA ALA A 83 17.29 1.37 37.27
C ALA A 83 18.15 2.35 38.09
N GLY A 84 17.53 3.24 38.89
CA GLY A 84 18.22 4.29 39.64
C GLY A 84 18.87 5.36 38.75
N LYS A 85 18.25 5.68 37.60
CA LYS A 85 18.76 6.59 36.56
C LYS A 85 17.86 7.81 36.42
N ASN A 86 18.46 8.98 36.20
CA ASN A 86 17.76 10.26 36.13
C ASN A 86 18.29 11.22 35.05
N CYS A 87 19.09 10.70 34.11
CA CYS A 87 19.41 11.43 32.88
C CYS A 87 19.86 10.49 31.76
N GLY A 88 19.66 10.92 30.51
CA GLY A 88 20.19 10.30 29.31
C GLY A 88 19.58 8.92 28.99
N PRO A 89 19.93 8.36 27.82
CA PRO A 89 19.36 7.11 27.35
C PRO A 89 19.93 5.89 28.07
N ILE A 90 19.06 4.93 28.41
CA ILE A 90 19.38 3.57 28.86
C ILE A 90 18.49 2.57 28.13
N SER A 91 18.81 1.28 28.16
CA SER A 91 17.88 0.26 27.63
C SER A 91 16.75 -0.06 28.62
N ASP A 92 15.56 -0.36 28.07
CA ASP A 92 14.39 -0.87 28.78
C ASP A 92 14.50 -2.35 29.22
N GLY A 93 15.51 -3.06 28.72
CA GLY A 93 15.67 -4.51 28.90
C GLY A 93 14.94 -5.37 27.85
N CYS A 94 14.18 -4.75 26.95
CA CYS A 94 13.40 -5.39 25.90
C CYS A 94 13.96 -5.14 24.49
N GLY A 95 14.86 -4.16 24.32
CA GLY A 95 15.57 -3.86 23.08
C GLY A 95 15.48 -2.40 22.63
N ASN A 96 14.66 -1.60 23.30
CA ASN A 96 14.54 -0.16 23.04
C ASN A 96 15.49 0.64 23.94
N LEU A 97 15.56 1.96 23.70
CA LEU A 97 16.12 2.90 24.65
C LEU A 97 15.04 3.84 25.20
N ILE A 98 15.11 4.08 26.50
CA ILE A 98 14.32 5.08 27.24
C ILE A 98 15.24 6.21 27.70
N ASP A 99 14.82 7.46 27.47
CA ASP A 99 15.55 8.64 27.96
C ASP A 99 15.09 8.99 29.37
N CYS A 100 16.03 9.01 30.32
CA CYS A 100 15.77 9.34 31.72
C CYS A 100 15.86 10.84 32.03
N GLY A 101 16.05 11.70 31.02
CA GLY A 101 15.91 13.15 31.12
C GLY A 101 17.24 13.91 31.10
N THR A 102 17.24 15.15 31.57
CA THR A 102 18.40 16.04 31.54
C THR A 102 18.68 16.66 32.91
N CYS A 103 19.96 16.90 33.20
CA CYS A 103 20.40 17.43 34.49
C CYS A 103 20.20 18.93 34.60
N ALA A 104 19.91 19.41 35.81
CA ALA A 104 19.91 20.83 36.11
C ALA A 104 21.35 21.34 36.19
N LEU A 105 21.68 22.41 35.46
CA LEU A 105 23.00 23.04 35.53
C LEU A 105 23.28 23.50 36.97
N PRO A 106 24.48 23.24 37.53
CA PRO A 106 25.73 22.88 36.84
C PRO A 106 26.06 21.38 36.76
N GLU A 107 25.12 20.47 37.05
CA GLU A 107 25.38 19.01 36.98
C GLU A 107 25.42 18.51 35.53
N THR A 108 26.23 17.47 35.27
CA THR A 108 26.26 16.78 33.97
C THR A 108 25.82 15.32 34.09
N CYS A 109 25.32 14.76 32.99
CA CYS A 109 24.88 13.37 32.99
C CYS A 109 26.09 12.43 33.02
N GLY A 110 26.22 11.64 34.09
CA GLY A 110 27.41 10.85 34.38
C GLY A 110 28.46 11.54 35.26
N GLY A 111 28.36 12.85 35.49
CA GLY A 111 29.40 13.66 36.16
C GLY A 111 29.71 13.27 37.60
N GLY A 112 28.84 12.49 38.26
CA GLY A 112 29.12 11.84 39.55
C GLY A 112 29.94 10.55 39.47
N GLY A 113 30.49 10.18 38.30
CA GLY A 113 31.20 8.93 38.06
C GLY A 113 30.29 7.70 37.89
N THR A 114 28.97 7.89 37.77
CA THR A 114 27.97 6.83 37.59
C THR A 114 27.17 7.09 36.31
N PRO A 115 27.25 6.23 35.27
CA PRO A 115 26.56 6.46 33.99
C PRO A 115 25.04 6.64 34.13
N SER A 116 24.48 7.55 33.33
CA SER A 116 23.04 7.90 33.30
C SER A 116 22.47 8.39 34.65
N VAL A 117 23.32 9.01 35.47
CA VAL A 117 22.95 9.67 36.74
C VAL A 117 23.54 11.08 36.77
N CYS A 118 22.74 12.08 37.14
CA CYS A 118 23.21 13.46 37.31
C CYS A 118 24.15 13.61 38.51
N GLY A 119 25.19 14.43 38.34
CA GLY A 119 26.07 14.86 39.41
C GLY A 119 27.28 15.61 38.88
N GLY A 120 28.20 15.97 39.77
CA GLY A 120 29.50 16.55 39.43
C GLY A 120 29.43 18.00 38.91
N ALA A 121 29.55 18.96 39.81
CA ALA A 121 29.71 20.37 39.47
C ALA A 121 31.20 20.73 39.37
N SER A 122 31.69 20.88 38.13
CA SER A 122 33.09 21.21 37.75
C SER A 122 34.16 20.14 38.05
N GLY A 123 35.18 20.07 37.16
CA GLY A 123 36.41 19.30 37.37
C GLY A 123 36.54 17.96 36.63
N CYS A 124 35.56 17.55 35.82
CA CYS A 124 35.66 16.30 35.07
C CYS A 124 36.72 16.39 33.96
N VAL A 125 37.67 15.45 33.97
CA VAL A 125 38.69 15.27 32.91
C VAL A 125 38.28 14.06 32.09
N PRO A 126 37.96 14.21 30.78
CA PRO A 126 37.59 13.10 29.92
C PRO A 126 38.67 12.03 29.90
N LYS A 127 38.31 10.79 30.26
CA LYS A 127 39.26 9.67 30.23
C LYS A 127 39.57 9.29 28.79
N THR A 128 40.83 9.08 28.48
CA THR A 128 41.25 8.50 27.20
C THR A 128 40.93 7.01 27.15
N CYS A 129 40.91 6.44 25.95
CA CYS A 129 40.70 5.01 25.72
C CYS A 129 41.65 4.12 26.54
N ALA A 130 42.92 4.51 26.65
CA ALA A 130 43.91 3.82 27.48
C ALA A 130 43.57 3.84 28.99
N GLU A 131 42.94 4.91 29.49
CA GLU A 131 42.49 5.05 30.88
C GLU A 131 41.14 4.38 31.16
N LEU A 132 40.37 4.07 30.10
CA LEU A 132 39.21 3.18 30.15
C LEU A 132 39.59 1.70 29.99
N GLY A 133 40.83 1.40 29.61
CA GLY A 133 41.27 0.04 29.26
C GLY A 133 40.67 -0.47 27.94
N ALA A 134 40.28 0.43 27.04
CA ALA A 134 39.61 0.13 25.77
C ALA A 134 40.52 0.43 24.57
N ASP A 135 40.49 -0.44 23.57
CA ASP A 135 41.24 -0.35 22.30
C ASP A 135 40.32 -0.38 21.06
N CYS A 136 39.00 -0.35 21.26
CA CYS A 136 38.02 -0.30 20.19
C CYS A 136 36.67 0.33 20.59
N GLY A 137 35.91 0.76 19.58
CA GLY A 137 34.50 1.09 19.68
C GLY A 137 34.17 2.43 20.36
N PRO A 138 32.88 2.81 20.36
CA PRO A 138 32.41 4.02 21.04
C PRO A 138 32.30 3.78 22.55
N MET A 139 33.10 4.48 23.33
CA MET A 139 33.12 4.44 24.79
C MET A 139 32.70 5.80 25.36
N ALA A 140 32.02 5.80 26.52
CA ALA A 140 31.72 7.03 27.24
C ALA A 140 32.98 7.53 27.97
N ASP A 141 33.35 8.80 27.80
CA ASP A 141 34.55 9.42 28.38
C ASP A 141 34.48 9.66 29.90
N GLN A 142 33.35 9.27 30.52
CA GLN A 142 32.96 9.47 31.91
C GLN A 142 32.73 10.94 32.33
N CYS A 143 32.67 11.86 31.36
CA CYS A 143 32.31 13.28 31.52
C CYS A 143 31.08 13.72 30.71
N GLY A 144 30.54 12.85 29.85
CA GLY A 144 29.33 13.08 29.06
C GLY A 144 29.57 13.14 27.54
N GLY A 145 30.82 12.97 27.10
CA GLY A 145 31.20 12.79 25.71
C GLY A 145 31.31 11.31 25.32
N LEU A 146 31.36 11.07 24.00
CA LEU A 146 31.58 9.75 23.42
C LEU A 146 32.90 9.77 22.64
N ILE A 147 33.85 8.93 23.02
CA ILE A 147 35.14 8.77 22.33
C ILE A 147 35.14 7.47 21.54
N ASN A 148 35.76 7.47 20.37
CA ASN A 148 35.92 6.27 19.56
C ASN A 148 37.34 5.74 19.73
N CYS A 149 37.47 4.55 20.31
CA CYS A 149 38.75 3.95 20.66
C CYS A 149 39.39 3.13 19.54
N GLY A 150 38.72 3.02 18.38
CA GLY A 150 39.27 2.38 17.19
C GLY A 150 38.47 1.15 16.75
N SER A 151 39.12 0.30 15.97
CA SER A 151 38.54 -0.92 15.40
C SER A 151 39.56 -2.05 15.46
N CYS A 152 39.13 -3.23 15.92
CA CYS A 152 39.98 -4.41 16.03
C CYS A 152 40.52 -4.88 14.68
N ALA A 153 41.69 -5.51 14.70
CA ALA A 153 42.22 -6.22 13.55
C ALA A 153 41.49 -7.56 13.40
N LEU A 154 41.01 -7.89 12.20
CA LEU A 154 40.37 -9.18 11.93
C LEU A 154 41.35 -10.33 12.28
N PRO A 155 40.92 -11.37 13.03
CA PRO A 155 39.53 -11.76 13.29
C PRO A 155 38.96 -11.32 14.66
N GLU A 156 39.60 -10.38 15.36
CA GLU A 156 39.09 -9.88 16.64
C GLU A 156 37.89 -8.95 16.45
N ILE A 157 36.97 -8.97 17.42
CA ILE A 157 35.80 -8.09 17.46
C ILE A 157 35.80 -7.25 18.75
N CYS A 158 35.15 -6.09 18.70
CA CYS A 158 35.10 -5.21 19.86
C CYS A 158 34.14 -5.77 20.93
N GLY A 159 34.65 -5.95 22.15
CA GLY A 159 33.98 -6.73 23.20
C GLY A 159 34.29 -8.23 23.15
N GLY A 160 35.00 -8.71 22.14
CA GLY A 160 35.26 -10.14 21.91
C GLY A 160 36.12 -10.82 22.97
N ALA A 161 36.86 -10.05 23.78
CA ALA A 161 37.56 -10.55 24.97
C ALA A 161 36.63 -10.81 26.18
N GLY A 162 35.32 -10.59 26.04
CA GLY A 162 34.35 -10.64 27.16
C GLY A 162 34.31 -9.36 28.00
N VAL A 163 34.98 -8.29 27.57
CA VAL A 163 35.04 -6.98 28.23
C VAL A 163 34.67 -5.89 27.22
N PRO A 164 33.63 -5.06 27.45
CA PRO A 164 33.24 -4.00 26.51
C PRO A 164 34.37 -3.01 26.20
N GLY A 165 34.54 -2.67 24.92
CA GLY A 165 35.61 -1.79 24.45
C GLY A 165 36.97 -2.46 24.25
N VAL A 166 37.08 -3.78 24.47
CA VAL A 166 38.33 -4.55 24.32
C VAL A 166 38.26 -5.52 23.16
N CYS A 167 39.26 -5.49 22.27
CA CYS A 167 39.44 -6.44 21.19
C CYS A 167 39.73 -7.85 21.69
N GLY A 168 39.10 -8.83 21.06
CA GLY A 168 39.43 -10.23 21.30
C GLY A 168 38.71 -11.19 20.37
N LEU A 169 39.13 -12.45 20.44
CA LEU A 169 38.54 -13.56 19.72
C LEU A 169 37.47 -14.22 20.59
N LEU A 170 36.24 -14.33 20.07
CA LEU A 170 35.20 -15.12 20.73
C LEU A 170 35.66 -16.58 20.88
N GLY A 171 35.27 -17.20 22.00
CA GLY A 171 35.65 -18.56 22.36
C GLY A 171 35.38 -19.57 21.23
N SER A 172 36.38 -20.38 20.92
CA SER A 172 36.46 -21.24 19.74
C SER A 172 35.19 -22.05 19.41
N ASN A 173 34.49 -21.65 18.35
CA ASN A 173 34.15 -22.49 17.17
C ASN A 173 33.45 -21.64 16.10
N LEU A 174 34.00 -21.55 14.89
CA LEU A 174 33.54 -20.68 13.82
C LEU A 174 33.50 -21.39 12.46
N ASN A 175 32.42 -21.17 11.69
CA ASN A 175 32.50 -21.08 10.23
C ASN A 175 31.37 -20.20 9.63
N ASP A 176 31.57 -18.89 9.74
CA ASP A 176 31.33 -17.91 8.67
C ASP A 176 29.88 -17.73 8.14
N ALA A 177 28.93 -17.50 9.05
CA ALA A 177 27.77 -16.66 8.81
C ALA A 177 27.30 -16.04 10.14
N GLY A 178 26.82 -14.78 10.11
CA GLY A 178 26.37 -14.04 11.30
C GLY A 178 25.01 -14.48 11.86
N ALA A 179 24.79 -15.79 12.02
CA ALA A 179 23.58 -16.37 12.59
C ALA A 179 23.86 -16.92 13.99
N CYS A 180 22.94 -16.71 14.94
CA CYS A 180 22.98 -17.41 16.21
C CYS A 180 22.75 -18.92 15.95
N ILE A 181 23.69 -19.76 16.38
CA ILE A 181 23.60 -21.21 16.21
C ILE A 181 22.79 -21.77 17.39
N PRO A 182 21.61 -22.37 17.16
CA PRO A 182 20.84 -23.02 18.23
C PRO A 182 21.69 -24.06 18.95
N THR A 183 21.59 -24.08 20.28
CA THR A 183 22.14 -25.17 21.09
C THR A 183 21.44 -26.50 20.75
N THR A 184 21.87 -27.59 21.38
CA THR A 184 21.17 -28.88 21.24
C THR A 184 20.76 -29.42 22.59
N CYS A 185 19.75 -30.29 22.60
CA CYS A 185 19.31 -31.01 23.80
C CYS A 185 20.46 -31.75 24.50
N ALA A 186 21.41 -32.30 23.74
CA ALA A 186 22.59 -32.96 24.28
C ALA A 186 23.55 -31.97 24.98
N ILE A 187 23.69 -30.73 24.47
CA ILE A 187 24.54 -29.68 25.05
C ILE A 187 23.87 -29.07 26.30
N GLN A 188 22.56 -28.84 26.27
CA GLN A 188 21.77 -28.37 27.42
C GLN A 188 21.53 -29.45 28.49
N GLY A 189 21.94 -30.69 28.25
CA GLY A 189 21.70 -31.80 29.19
C GLY A 189 20.21 -32.12 29.38
N ALA A 190 19.40 -32.00 28.33
CA ALA A 190 17.96 -32.32 28.32
C ALA A 190 17.69 -33.61 27.54
N SER A 191 16.91 -34.52 28.12
CA SER A 191 16.51 -35.79 27.50
C SER A 191 15.02 -35.85 27.12
N CYS A 192 14.27 -34.77 27.35
CA CYS A 192 12.84 -34.65 27.01
C CYS A 192 12.34 -33.21 27.13
N GLY A 193 11.13 -32.98 26.60
CA GLY A 193 10.39 -31.73 26.77
C GLY A 193 10.89 -30.59 25.89
N THR A 194 10.29 -29.42 26.02
CA THR A 194 10.65 -28.21 25.26
C THR A 194 11.52 -27.28 26.08
N ILE A 195 12.66 -26.87 25.52
CA ILE A 195 13.61 -25.93 26.13
C ILE A 195 13.92 -24.77 25.18
N GLY A 196 14.43 -23.65 25.72
CA GLY A 196 14.95 -22.56 24.90
C GLY A 196 16.25 -22.95 24.18
N ASP A 197 16.41 -22.50 22.93
CA ASP A 197 17.53 -22.88 22.07
C ASP A 197 18.78 -21.98 22.19
N GLY A 198 18.71 -20.93 23.03
CA GLY A 198 19.77 -19.93 23.20
C GLY A 198 19.77 -18.79 22.17
N CYS A 199 18.92 -18.87 21.14
CA CYS A 199 18.81 -17.95 20.01
C CYS A 199 17.40 -17.35 19.83
N GLY A 200 16.48 -17.62 20.75
CA GLY A 200 15.08 -17.15 20.73
C GLY A 200 14.08 -18.18 20.19
N GLY A 201 14.55 -19.32 19.69
CA GLY A 201 13.73 -20.47 19.33
C GLY A 201 13.55 -21.46 20.48
N THR A 202 12.90 -22.59 20.18
CA THR A 202 12.72 -23.70 21.13
C THR A 202 13.10 -25.04 20.51
N LEU A 203 13.74 -25.89 21.32
CA LEU A 203 14.12 -27.26 20.99
C LEU A 203 13.12 -28.22 21.62
N ASN A 204 12.62 -29.19 20.86
CA ASN A 204 11.89 -30.32 21.40
C ASN A 204 12.84 -31.51 21.59
N CYS A 205 13.16 -31.81 22.85
CA CYS A 205 14.11 -32.84 23.25
C CYS A 205 13.49 -34.25 23.37
N GLY A 206 12.27 -34.42 22.86
CA GLY A 206 11.58 -35.71 22.77
C GLY A 206 10.66 -36.01 23.96
N THR A 207 10.07 -37.20 23.92
CA THR A 207 9.16 -37.71 24.96
C THR A 207 9.77 -38.92 25.66
N CYS A 208 9.42 -39.11 26.93
CA CYS A 208 9.95 -40.22 27.71
C CYS A 208 9.31 -41.55 27.32
N THR A 209 10.11 -42.62 27.40
CA THR A 209 9.61 -43.99 27.22
C THR A 209 8.66 -44.41 28.33
N MET A 210 7.78 -45.36 28.00
CA MET A 210 6.63 -45.78 28.81
C MET A 210 7.00 -46.06 30.27
N GLY A 211 6.37 -45.33 31.21
CA GLY A 211 6.64 -45.40 32.65
C GLY A 211 7.54 -44.29 33.22
N LYS A 212 8.03 -43.35 32.38
CA LYS A 212 8.78 -42.16 32.82
C LYS A 212 8.06 -40.87 32.42
N VAL A 213 8.29 -39.81 33.20
CA VAL A 213 7.73 -38.46 33.00
C VAL A 213 8.88 -37.47 32.85
N CYS A 214 8.69 -36.43 32.01
CA CYS A 214 9.71 -35.40 31.86
C CYS A 214 9.72 -34.48 33.08
N GLY A 215 10.89 -34.29 33.70
CA GLY A 215 11.01 -33.68 35.03
C GLY A 215 10.84 -34.67 36.19
N GLY A 216 10.48 -35.92 35.90
CA GLY A 216 10.24 -36.96 36.90
C GLY A 216 11.49 -37.24 37.72
N GLY A 217 11.35 -37.34 39.05
CA GLY A 217 12.48 -37.47 39.98
C GLY A 217 13.11 -36.14 40.42
N GLY A 218 12.53 -34.99 40.04
CA GLY A 218 12.91 -33.68 40.57
C GLY A 218 14.03 -32.95 39.81
N VAL A 219 14.41 -33.45 38.63
CA VAL A 219 15.39 -32.80 37.75
C VAL A 219 14.68 -32.39 36.45
N PRO A 220 14.52 -31.09 36.16
CA PRO A 220 13.83 -30.61 34.96
C PRO A 220 14.42 -31.17 33.66
N TYR A 221 13.58 -31.31 32.64
CA TYR A 221 13.95 -31.72 31.27
C TYR A 221 14.66 -33.10 31.16
N GLN A 222 14.56 -33.93 32.20
CA GLN A 222 15.12 -35.28 32.27
C GLN A 222 14.03 -36.35 32.44
N CYS A 223 14.23 -37.52 31.83
CA CYS A 223 13.30 -38.65 31.91
C CYS A 223 13.54 -39.54 33.13
N GLY A 224 12.88 -39.20 34.25
CA GLY A 224 12.80 -40.04 35.44
C GLY A 224 11.40 -40.57 35.71
N GLY A 225 11.30 -41.52 36.64
CA GLY A 225 10.04 -42.16 37.00
C GLY A 225 10.22 -43.31 37.97
N GLY A 226 9.64 -43.17 39.15
CA GLY A 226 9.14 -44.28 39.96
C GLY A 226 7.61 -44.23 39.96
N ASN A 227 6.94 -45.36 40.19
CA ASN A 227 5.47 -45.38 40.20
C ASN A 227 4.90 -44.45 41.28
N PHE A 228 3.75 -43.85 40.95
CA PHE A 228 3.07 -42.81 41.74
C PHE A 228 3.88 -41.51 41.85
N CYS A 229 3.77 -40.66 40.82
CA CYS A 229 3.85 -39.23 41.06
C CYS A 229 2.63 -38.85 41.92
N THR A 230 2.84 -38.78 43.23
CA THR A 230 1.82 -38.39 44.20
C THR A 230 1.68 -36.87 44.10
N PRO A 231 0.53 -36.33 43.63
CA PRO A 231 0.39 -34.89 43.43
C PRO A 231 0.64 -34.14 44.74
N LEU A 232 1.48 -33.10 44.69
CA LEU A 232 1.65 -32.20 45.81
C LEU A 232 0.30 -31.61 46.18
N THR A 233 -0.07 -31.74 47.45
CA THR A 233 -1.28 -31.12 47.99
C THR A 233 -0.96 -29.72 48.48
N CYS A 234 -1.95 -28.84 48.48
CA CYS A 234 -1.85 -27.47 49.02
C CYS A 234 -1.21 -27.43 50.42
N ALA A 235 -1.64 -28.33 51.31
CA ALA A 235 -1.07 -28.47 52.65
C ALA A 235 0.42 -28.87 52.64
N SER A 236 0.84 -29.77 51.73
CA SER A 236 2.23 -30.23 51.64
C SER A 236 3.23 -29.19 51.14
N VAL A 237 2.76 -28.10 50.53
CA VAL A 237 3.59 -26.96 50.09
C VAL A 237 3.25 -25.65 50.82
N GLY A 238 2.41 -25.71 51.86
CA GLY A 238 2.03 -24.54 52.66
C GLY A 238 1.16 -23.51 51.93
N ALA A 239 0.48 -23.89 50.84
CA ALA A 239 -0.47 -23.04 50.12
C ALA A 239 -1.88 -23.17 50.71
N THR A 240 -2.57 -22.05 50.87
CA THR A 240 -3.96 -21.98 51.38
C THR A 240 -4.91 -21.27 50.41
N CYS A 241 -4.44 -20.90 49.22
CA CYS A 241 -5.23 -20.29 48.16
C CYS A 241 -4.48 -20.30 46.82
N GLY A 242 -5.20 -19.97 45.74
CA GLY A 242 -4.61 -19.78 44.41
C GLY A 242 -4.30 -21.11 43.70
N SER A 243 -3.68 -21.01 42.53
CA SER A 243 -3.34 -22.17 41.69
C SER A 243 -1.83 -22.39 41.66
N ILE A 244 -1.39 -23.63 41.88
CA ILE A 244 0.02 -24.03 41.92
C ILE A 244 0.23 -25.34 41.15
N GLY A 245 1.47 -25.57 40.68
CA GLY A 245 1.83 -26.82 40.03
C GLY A 245 1.86 -28.00 41.01
N ASP A 246 1.29 -29.14 40.63
CA ASP A 246 1.18 -30.35 41.45
C ASP A 246 2.46 -31.20 41.51
N GLY A 247 3.53 -30.79 40.82
CA GLY A 247 4.77 -31.55 40.67
C GLY A 247 4.71 -32.71 39.65
N CYS A 248 3.54 -32.98 39.07
CA CYS A 248 3.26 -34.07 38.13
C CYS A 248 2.83 -33.60 36.74
N GLY A 249 2.55 -32.30 36.57
CA GLY A 249 2.25 -31.65 35.29
C GLY A 249 0.90 -30.93 35.24
N ASN A 250 0.12 -30.93 36.31
CA ASN A 250 -1.18 -30.26 36.40
C ASN A 250 -1.13 -29.05 37.35
N ALA A 251 -2.16 -28.21 37.31
CA ALA A 251 -2.38 -27.18 38.33
C ALA A 251 -3.41 -27.68 39.37
N ILE A 252 -3.03 -27.70 40.65
CA ILE A 252 -3.96 -27.85 41.76
C ILE A 252 -4.41 -26.47 42.27
N SER A 253 -5.71 -26.32 42.50
CA SER A 253 -6.30 -25.11 43.08
C SER A 253 -6.49 -25.28 44.58
N CYS A 254 -5.93 -24.36 45.35
CA CYS A 254 -5.89 -24.37 46.81
C CYS A 254 -7.00 -23.55 47.47
N GLY A 255 -8.05 -23.25 46.71
CA GLY A 255 -9.21 -22.48 47.18
C GLY A 255 -9.01 -20.97 47.09
N SER A 256 -9.96 -20.25 47.68
CA SER A 256 -10.00 -18.79 47.76
C SER A 256 -10.05 -18.35 49.22
N CYS A 257 -9.52 -17.16 49.50
CA CYS A 257 -9.51 -16.60 50.84
C CYS A 257 -10.88 -16.05 51.22
N THR A 258 -11.28 -16.24 52.47
CA THR A 258 -12.45 -15.57 53.05
C THR A 258 -12.15 -14.09 53.25
N ALA A 259 -13.00 -13.22 52.69
CA ALA A 259 -12.86 -11.77 52.82
C ALA A 259 -12.79 -11.35 54.32
N PRO A 260 -11.94 -10.39 54.70
CA PRO A 260 -11.19 -9.47 53.83
C PRO A 260 -9.83 -9.98 53.34
N GLN A 261 -9.43 -11.23 53.63
CA GLN A 261 -8.12 -11.75 53.21
C GLN A 261 -8.04 -11.91 51.68
N VAL A 262 -6.84 -11.70 51.13
CA VAL A 262 -6.53 -11.90 49.71
C VAL A 262 -5.36 -12.87 49.54
N CYS A 263 -5.31 -13.57 48.41
CA CYS A 263 -4.26 -14.56 48.17
C CYS A 263 -2.93 -13.86 47.86
N GLY A 264 -1.87 -14.21 48.60
CA GLY A 264 -0.62 -13.45 48.61
C GLY A 264 -0.63 -12.22 49.53
N GLY A 265 -1.77 -11.91 50.16
CA GLY A 265 -1.92 -10.76 51.05
C GLY A 265 -1.00 -10.86 52.26
N GLY A 266 -0.20 -9.82 52.51
CA GLY A 266 0.85 -9.84 53.53
C GLY A 266 2.23 -10.31 53.03
N GLY A 267 2.40 -10.56 51.73
CA GLY A 267 3.71 -10.72 51.09
C GLY A 267 4.23 -12.15 50.99
N VAL A 268 3.44 -13.16 51.35
CA VAL A 268 3.78 -14.58 51.16
C VAL A 268 2.86 -15.17 50.08
N PRO A 269 3.38 -15.52 48.89
CA PRO A 269 2.57 -16.04 47.78
C PRO A 269 1.76 -17.28 48.16
N ASN A 270 0.56 -17.40 47.59
CA ASN A 270 -0.36 -18.55 47.72
C ASN A 270 -0.82 -18.86 49.17
N GLN A 271 -0.65 -17.92 50.09
CA GLN A 271 -1.25 -17.94 51.43
C GLN A 271 -2.30 -16.85 51.58
N CYS A 272 -3.31 -17.13 52.41
CA CYS A 272 -4.34 -16.16 52.77
C CYS A 272 -3.87 -15.25 53.89
N GLY A 273 -3.76 -13.97 53.58
CA GLY A 273 -3.40 -12.94 54.54
C GLY A 273 -3.90 -11.58 54.09
N GLY A 274 -3.32 -10.51 54.62
CA GLY A 274 -3.90 -9.18 54.45
C GLY A 274 -5.21 -9.03 55.21
N GLY A 275 -5.24 -9.42 56.48
CA GLY A 275 -6.37 -9.19 57.40
C GLY A 275 -6.57 -7.71 57.78
N VAL A 276 -6.31 -6.79 56.86
CA VAL A 276 -6.54 -5.35 56.99
C VAL A 276 -7.60 -5.00 55.98
N THR A 277 -8.85 -4.83 56.45
CA THR A 277 -9.87 -4.15 55.67
C THR A 277 -9.28 -2.84 55.18
N CYS A 278 -9.17 -2.65 53.86
CA CYS A 278 -8.72 -1.37 53.35
C CYS A 278 -9.83 -0.37 53.61
N VAL A 279 -9.68 0.39 54.70
CA VAL A 279 -10.61 1.46 55.09
C VAL A 279 -10.33 2.64 54.17
N PRO A 280 -11.28 3.03 53.29
CA PRO A 280 -11.06 4.15 52.37
C PRO A 280 -10.71 5.41 53.16
N LYS A 281 -9.49 5.91 52.99
CA LYS A 281 -9.06 7.11 53.71
C LYS A 281 -9.73 8.32 53.06
N THR A 282 -10.57 9.01 53.82
CA THR A 282 -11.16 10.27 53.38
C THR A 282 -10.08 11.32 53.08
N CYS A 283 -10.42 12.34 52.28
CA CYS A 283 -9.53 13.46 51.95
C CYS A 283 -8.78 14.02 53.17
N ALA A 284 -9.48 14.26 54.29
CA ALA A 284 -8.88 14.73 55.54
C ALA A 284 -7.88 13.73 56.16
N GLN A 285 -8.12 12.42 56.03
CA GLN A 285 -7.21 11.36 56.51
C GLN A 285 -6.02 11.10 55.57
N LEU A 286 -6.14 11.50 54.31
CA LEU A 286 -5.03 11.59 53.35
C LEU A 286 -4.26 12.92 53.46
N ASN A 287 -4.73 13.83 54.31
CA ASN A 287 -4.23 15.20 54.42
C ASN A 287 -4.28 15.96 53.07
N ALA A 288 -5.29 15.68 52.24
CA ALA A 288 -5.56 16.31 50.96
C ALA A 288 -6.78 17.24 51.07
N THR A 289 -6.67 18.45 50.55
CA THR A 289 -7.70 19.50 50.69
C THR A 289 -8.24 20.01 49.35
N CYS A 290 -7.77 19.45 48.24
CA CYS A 290 -8.13 19.80 46.87
C CYS A 290 -7.61 18.72 45.91
N GLY A 291 -8.11 18.70 44.67
CA GLY A 291 -7.71 17.76 43.64
C GLY A 291 -8.21 16.33 43.85
N GLN A 292 -7.71 15.40 43.03
CA GLN A 292 -8.09 13.98 43.07
C GLN A 292 -6.98 13.12 43.68
N VAL A 293 -7.36 12.21 44.57
CA VAL A 293 -6.44 11.30 45.29
C VAL A 293 -7.02 9.90 45.37
N ASN A 294 -6.17 8.87 45.40
CA ASN A 294 -6.62 7.51 45.67
C ASN A 294 -6.90 7.33 47.18
N ASP A 295 -7.98 6.64 47.54
CA ASP A 295 -8.37 6.31 48.91
C ASP A 295 -7.41 5.35 49.65
N GLY A 296 -6.44 4.79 48.91
CA GLY A 296 -5.52 3.74 49.35
C GLY A 296 -6.01 2.33 49.02
N CYS A 297 -7.21 2.21 48.44
CA CYS A 297 -7.96 0.97 48.24
C CYS A 297 -8.40 0.75 46.79
N GLY A 298 -8.11 1.71 45.89
CA GLY A 298 -8.43 1.64 44.46
C GLY A 298 -9.43 2.68 43.98
N THR A 299 -10.15 3.37 44.88
CA THR A 299 -11.14 4.40 44.51
C THR A 299 -10.45 5.76 44.40
N ILE A 300 -10.80 6.56 43.39
CA ILE A 300 -10.39 7.96 43.32
C ILE A 300 -11.42 8.83 44.05
N LEU A 301 -10.98 9.54 45.08
CA LEU A 301 -11.73 10.56 45.78
C LEU A 301 -11.47 11.92 45.14
N ASN A 302 -12.52 12.70 44.93
CA ASN A 302 -12.41 14.12 44.64
C ASN A 302 -12.45 14.91 45.95
N CYS A 303 -11.41 15.69 46.23
CA CYS A 303 -11.22 16.46 47.45
C CYS A 303 -11.46 17.97 47.28
N ASP A 304 -12.03 18.40 46.15
CA ASP A 304 -12.45 19.79 45.92
C ASP A 304 -13.74 20.15 46.69
N VAL A 305 -13.67 20.11 48.02
CA VAL A 305 -14.78 20.39 48.95
C VAL A 305 -15.02 21.89 49.16
N GLY A 306 -15.27 22.61 48.06
CA GLY A 306 -15.62 24.03 48.04
C GLY A 306 -15.57 24.59 46.62
N ASN A 307 -16.19 25.75 46.39
CA ASN A 307 -16.04 26.50 45.15
C ASN A 307 -15.70 27.98 45.43
N PRO A 308 -14.45 28.42 45.20
CA PRO A 308 -13.28 27.61 44.84
C PRO A 308 -12.85 26.65 45.97
N PRO A 309 -12.16 25.54 45.67
CA PRO A 309 -11.77 24.55 46.69
C PRO A 309 -10.66 25.04 47.62
N CYS A 310 -9.82 25.96 47.15
CA CYS A 310 -8.87 26.70 47.99
C CYS A 310 -9.36 28.14 48.20
N THR A 311 -9.32 28.64 49.44
CA THR A 311 -9.74 30.01 49.79
C THR A 311 -8.53 30.94 49.97
N GLY A 312 -8.76 32.26 50.00
CA GLY A 312 -7.71 33.24 50.30
C GLY A 312 -6.59 33.40 49.25
N GLY A 313 -6.81 32.94 48.01
CA GLY A 313 -5.82 33.05 46.93
C GLY A 313 -4.72 31.98 46.94
N GLN A 314 -4.91 30.89 47.69
CA GLN A 314 -4.08 29.68 47.61
C GLN A 314 -4.43 28.86 46.36
N ALA A 315 -3.49 28.05 45.89
CA ALA A 315 -3.69 27.11 44.79
C ALA A 315 -3.37 25.67 45.21
N CYS A 316 -3.98 24.69 44.54
CA CYS A 316 -3.77 23.28 44.86
C CYS A 316 -2.35 22.83 44.47
N GLY A 317 -1.60 22.23 45.40
CA GLY A 317 -0.21 21.83 45.21
C GLY A 317 0.82 22.97 45.39
N ALA A 318 0.38 24.23 45.51
CA ALA A 318 1.29 25.35 45.68
C ALA A 318 1.95 25.32 47.07
N GLY A 319 3.26 25.60 47.12
CA GLY A 319 4.10 25.37 48.30
C GLY A 319 4.84 24.03 48.31
N GLY A 320 4.69 23.20 47.27
CA GLY A 320 5.53 22.01 47.06
C GLY A 320 5.01 20.70 47.69
N VAL A 321 3.78 20.71 48.22
CA VAL A 321 3.10 19.51 48.73
C VAL A 321 1.86 19.24 47.86
N PRO A 322 1.84 18.17 47.05
CA PRO A 322 0.71 17.87 46.17
C PRO A 322 -0.63 17.75 46.92
N ASN A 323 -1.71 18.15 46.25
CA ASN A 323 -3.10 17.99 46.70
C ASN A 323 -3.45 18.70 48.03
N GLN A 324 -2.64 19.68 48.43
CA GLN A 324 -2.92 20.62 49.53
C GLN A 324 -3.10 22.05 49.00
N CYS A 325 -4.02 22.79 49.59
CA CYS A 325 -4.15 24.23 49.39
C CYS A 325 -3.03 24.93 50.17
N GLY A 326 -2.05 25.48 49.45
CA GLY A 326 -0.88 26.10 50.06
C GLY A 326 -0.40 27.32 49.30
N GLY A 327 0.72 27.88 49.78
CA GLY A 327 1.45 28.97 49.15
C GLY A 327 0.62 30.21 48.84
N GLN A 328 0.45 31.12 49.82
CA GLN A 328 0.26 32.53 49.46
C GLN A 328 1.57 33.07 48.89
N VAL A 329 1.77 32.87 47.59
CA VAL A 329 2.80 33.60 46.85
C VAL A 329 2.28 35.02 46.64
N VAL A 330 2.49 35.89 47.63
CA VAL A 330 2.43 37.35 47.43
C VAL A 330 3.64 37.75 46.58
N CYS A 331 3.57 37.36 45.31
CA CYS A 331 4.54 37.76 44.32
C CYS A 331 4.34 39.26 44.09
N GLN A 332 5.29 40.05 44.57
CA GLN A 332 5.34 41.49 44.33
C GLN A 332 5.62 41.69 42.83
N PRO A 333 4.67 42.21 42.03
CA PRO A 333 4.81 42.27 40.59
C PRO A 333 5.91 43.27 40.23
N LYS A 334 7.01 42.77 39.66
CA LYS A 334 8.12 43.62 39.23
C LYS A 334 7.64 44.57 38.14
N THR A 335 7.91 45.85 38.30
CA THR A 335 7.62 46.86 37.26
C THR A 335 8.62 46.73 36.11
N CYS A 336 8.28 47.29 34.94
CA CYS A 336 9.15 47.34 33.76
C CYS A 336 10.56 47.86 34.09
N ALA A 337 10.64 48.93 34.89
CA ALA A 337 11.90 49.51 35.36
C ALA A 337 12.71 48.56 36.28
N GLN A 338 12.04 47.73 37.10
CA GLN A 338 12.68 46.71 37.94
C GLN A 338 13.10 45.45 37.17
N LEU A 339 12.60 45.27 35.95
CA LEU A 339 12.97 44.21 35.01
C LEU A 339 14.01 44.68 33.97
N GLY A 340 14.34 45.98 33.91
CA GLY A 340 15.29 46.55 32.94
C GLY A 340 14.73 46.67 31.52
N VAL A 341 13.41 46.61 31.35
CA VAL A 341 12.72 46.56 30.04
C VAL A 341 11.80 47.76 29.84
N ASN A 342 11.63 48.20 28.60
CA ASN A 342 10.88 49.42 28.26
C ASN A 342 9.91 49.24 27.07
N CYS A 343 9.64 48.00 26.64
CA CYS A 343 8.65 47.73 25.60
C CYS A 343 8.09 46.30 25.62
N GLY A 344 6.96 46.13 24.96
CA GLY A 344 6.28 44.85 24.76
C GLY A 344 5.59 44.33 26.03
N GLN A 345 5.00 43.14 25.93
CA GLN A 345 4.49 42.43 27.09
C GLN A 345 5.60 41.57 27.70
N VAL A 346 5.74 41.63 29.02
CA VAL A 346 6.63 40.77 29.82
C VAL A 346 5.88 40.20 31.01
N SER A 347 6.28 39.03 31.50
CA SER A 347 5.80 38.55 32.78
C SER A 347 6.37 39.42 33.90
N ASN A 348 5.53 39.88 34.81
CA ASN A 348 5.97 40.58 36.04
C ASN A 348 6.62 39.65 37.08
N GLY A 349 6.80 38.37 36.75
CA GLY A 349 7.26 37.29 37.63
C GLY A 349 6.12 36.53 38.33
N CYS A 350 4.87 36.99 38.20
CA CYS A 350 3.75 36.62 39.06
C CYS A 350 2.55 36.05 38.27
N GLY A 351 2.81 35.38 37.13
CA GLY A 351 1.78 34.81 36.27
C GLY A 351 0.90 35.83 35.53
N THR A 352 1.19 37.12 35.62
CA THR A 352 0.48 38.18 34.89
C THR A 352 1.43 38.93 33.96
N LEU A 353 0.97 39.17 32.73
CA LEU A 353 1.69 39.96 31.74
C LEU A 353 1.47 41.45 32.01
N ILE A 354 2.54 42.21 32.13
CA ILE A 354 2.51 43.68 32.12
C ILE A 354 2.94 44.20 30.76
N ASN A 355 2.22 45.20 30.26
CA ASN A 355 2.58 45.88 29.02
C ASN A 355 3.51 47.05 29.37
N CYS A 356 4.77 46.96 28.94
CA CYS A 356 5.80 47.96 29.19
C CYS A 356 5.85 49.08 28.13
N GLY A 357 4.86 49.13 27.23
CA GLY A 357 4.72 50.16 26.21
C GLY A 357 5.27 49.74 24.86
N SER A 358 5.40 50.71 23.95
CA SER A 358 5.93 50.53 22.59
C SER A 358 7.04 51.53 22.34
N CYS A 359 8.08 51.12 21.61
CA CYS A 359 9.18 52.00 21.22
C CYS A 359 8.69 53.18 20.38
N SER A 360 9.31 54.35 20.54
CA SER A 360 8.93 55.58 19.85
C SER A 360 9.88 55.86 18.67
N GLY A 361 9.38 55.82 17.44
CA GLY A 361 10.16 56.05 16.23
C GLY A 361 10.53 54.75 15.51
N ALA A 362 11.74 54.71 14.94
CA ALA A 362 12.22 53.58 14.11
C ALA A 362 12.91 52.45 14.91
N GLU A 363 12.84 52.49 16.25
CA GLU A 363 13.39 51.46 17.13
C GLU A 363 12.46 50.24 17.22
N SER A 364 13.03 49.04 17.21
CA SER A 364 12.25 47.80 17.41
C SER A 364 12.40 47.29 18.85
N CYS A 365 11.34 46.66 19.36
CA CYS A 365 11.37 46.05 20.69
C CYS A 365 12.20 44.77 20.67
N GLY A 366 13.30 44.73 21.42
CA GLY A 366 14.35 43.73 21.28
C GLY A 366 15.53 44.18 20.39
N GLY A 367 15.40 45.32 19.69
CA GLY A 367 16.36 45.81 18.72
C GLY A 367 17.73 46.17 19.31
N ALA A 368 17.83 46.38 20.63
CA ALA A 368 19.10 46.60 21.32
C ALA A 368 20.00 45.35 21.43
N GLY A 369 19.61 44.21 20.82
CA GLY A 369 20.26 42.91 21.04
C GLY A 369 19.86 42.23 22.37
N THR A 370 18.95 42.85 23.12
CA THR A 370 18.41 42.35 24.40
C THR A 370 16.89 42.41 24.31
N ALA A 371 16.21 41.29 24.59
CA ALA A 371 14.75 41.19 24.48
C ALA A 371 14.02 42.23 25.34
N ASN A 372 12.88 42.74 24.84
CA ASN A 372 12.03 43.74 25.50
C ASN A 372 12.70 45.08 25.85
N VAL A 373 13.85 45.38 25.23
CA VAL A 373 14.51 46.70 25.25
C VAL A 373 14.47 47.32 23.84
N CYS A 374 14.03 48.57 23.73
CA CYS A 374 14.07 49.32 22.48
C CYS A 374 15.49 49.58 22.00
N GLY A 375 15.74 49.44 20.69
CA GLY A 375 17.00 49.84 20.07
C GLY A 375 17.01 49.59 18.56
N ALA A 376 18.18 49.77 17.95
CA ALA A 376 18.43 49.54 16.53
C ALA A 376 19.25 48.25 16.32
N PRO A 377 18.78 47.28 15.51
CA PRO A 377 19.42 45.98 15.37
C PRO A 377 20.82 46.07 14.74
N PRO A 378 21.81 45.29 15.21
CA PRO A 378 23.13 45.21 14.57
C PRO A 378 23.05 44.65 13.14
N PRO A 379 23.95 45.07 12.23
CA PRO A 379 24.02 44.51 10.88
C PRO A 379 24.45 43.03 10.94
N CYS A 380 23.67 42.16 10.30
CA CYS A 380 23.95 40.73 10.22
C CYS A 380 25.07 40.43 9.21
N VAL A 381 25.92 39.43 9.50
CA VAL A 381 27.06 39.02 8.66
C VAL A 381 26.81 37.63 8.05
N PRO A 382 26.62 37.52 6.72
CA PRO A 382 26.39 36.25 6.01
C PRO A 382 27.42 35.15 6.28
N LYS A 383 26.96 33.94 6.61
CA LYS A 383 27.77 32.72 6.72
C LYS A 383 28.03 32.08 5.36
N THR A 384 29.24 31.54 5.15
CA THR A 384 29.60 30.81 3.92
C THR A 384 29.19 29.33 3.97
N CYS A 385 29.11 28.67 2.80
CA CYS A 385 28.82 27.23 2.68
C CYS A 385 29.67 26.36 3.62
N ALA A 386 30.99 26.59 3.65
CA ALA A 386 31.93 25.86 4.51
C ALA A 386 31.69 26.09 6.02
N GLN A 387 31.21 27.27 6.41
CA GLN A 387 30.80 27.57 7.79
C GLN A 387 29.45 26.94 8.18
N GLN A 388 28.75 26.33 7.22
CA GLN A 388 27.45 25.68 7.40
C GLN A 388 27.45 24.19 7.03
N GLY A 389 28.63 23.62 6.72
CA GLY A 389 28.78 22.21 6.32
C GLY A 389 28.21 21.86 4.93
N ALA A 390 27.69 22.84 4.19
CA ALA A 390 27.03 22.61 2.91
C ALA A 390 28.05 22.44 1.77
N ASN A 391 27.90 21.38 0.97
CA ASN A 391 28.71 21.10 -0.22
C ASN A 391 27.87 21.01 -1.52
N CYS A 392 26.59 21.35 -1.45
CA CYS A 392 25.74 21.45 -2.64
C CYS A 392 24.57 22.44 -2.46
N GLY A 393 24.04 22.93 -3.58
CA GLY A 393 22.88 23.80 -3.61
C GLY A 393 23.11 25.13 -2.87
N ARG A 394 22.05 25.74 -2.35
CA ARG A 394 22.13 27.02 -1.61
C ARG A 394 21.51 26.90 -0.25
N VAL A 395 22.23 27.37 0.77
CA VAL A 395 21.74 27.49 2.15
C VAL A 395 21.42 28.94 2.48
N ALA A 396 20.52 29.16 3.43
CA ALA A 396 20.31 30.48 3.99
C ALA A 396 21.59 30.97 4.67
N ASP A 397 21.97 32.23 4.46
CA ASP A 397 23.23 32.79 4.99
C ASP A 397 23.17 33.17 6.48
N GLY A 398 22.00 32.99 7.13
CA GLY A 398 21.71 33.41 8.51
C GLY A 398 21.24 34.86 8.64
N CYS A 399 21.16 35.61 7.54
CA CYS A 399 20.86 37.04 7.48
C CYS A 399 19.71 37.40 6.52
N GLY A 400 18.98 36.41 6.02
CA GLY A 400 17.89 36.59 5.04
C GLY A 400 18.35 36.60 3.59
N GLY A 401 19.62 36.31 3.32
CA GLY A 401 20.14 35.98 2.00
C GLY A 401 20.30 34.47 1.80
N LEU A 402 20.72 34.10 0.58
CA LEU A 402 21.23 32.77 0.27
C LEU A 402 22.73 32.87 0.02
N THR A 403 23.47 31.81 0.33
CA THR A 403 24.86 31.68 -0.09
C THR A 403 24.99 31.69 -1.63
N ALA A 404 26.21 31.93 -2.10
CA ALA A 404 26.61 31.42 -3.40
C ALA A 404 26.37 29.89 -3.47
N ASP A 405 26.26 29.34 -4.68
CA ASP A 405 26.04 27.92 -4.88
C ASP A 405 27.19 27.10 -4.28
N CYS A 406 26.86 26.23 -3.32
CA CYS A 406 27.80 25.45 -2.53
C CYS A 406 28.36 24.25 -3.30
N GLY A 407 27.77 23.91 -4.46
CA GLY A 407 28.24 22.86 -5.36
C GLY A 407 27.10 22.09 -6.04
N SER A 408 27.46 21.19 -6.94
CA SER A 408 26.57 20.19 -7.50
C SER A 408 27.09 18.79 -7.17
N CYS A 409 26.19 17.86 -6.89
CA CYS A 409 26.56 16.49 -6.55
C CYS A 409 26.90 15.67 -7.79
N THR A 410 27.94 14.85 -7.67
CA THR A 410 28.28 13.84 -8.67
C THR A 410 27.29 12.67 -8.52
N ALA A 411 26.61 12.29 -9.61
CA ALA A 411 25.70 11.13 -9.58
C ALA A 411 26.44 9.86 -9.11
N PRO A 412 25.83 8.99 -8.27
CA PRO A 412 24.40 8.90 -7.98
C PRO A 412 23.87 9.83 -6.87
N ASP A 413 24.74 10.61 -6.21
CA ASP A 413 24.32 11.45 -5.10
C ASP A 413 23.49 12.65 -5.56
N ILE A 414 22.52 13.04 -4.73
CA ILE A 414 21.73 14.26 -4.90
C ILE A 414 21.90 15.17 -3.69
N CYS A 415 21.58 16.46 -3.88
CA CYS A 415 21.68 17.43 -2.81
C CYS A 415 20.55 17.23 -1.79
N GLY A 416 20.90 16.97 -0.53
CA GLY A 416 19.95 16.58 0.52
C GLY A 416 19.74 15.07 0.67
N GLY A 417 20.45 14.23 -0.11
CA GLY A 417 20.39 12.77 0.04
C GLY A 417 21.01 12.27 1.35
N ALA A 418 20.81 10.99 1.66
CA ALA A 418 21.11 10.39 2.96
C ALA A 418 20.52 11.15 4.18
N GLY A 419 19.51 12.00 3.98
CA GLY A 419 18.79 12.71 5.05
C GLY A 419 19.45 13.98 5.57
N THR A 420 20.56 14.45 4.99
CA THR A 420 21.28 15.66 5.46
C THR A 420 21.11 16.82 4.45
N PRO A 421 20.31 17.87 4.76
CA PRO A 421 20.04 18.96 3.82
C PRO A 421 21.30 19.70 3.35
N SER A 422 21.35 20.04 2.06
CA SER A 422 22.47 20.75 1.41
C SER A 422 23.85 20.07 1.50
N VAL A 423 23.85 18.78 1.80
CA VAL A 423 25.00 17.87 1.66
C VAL A 423 24.68 16.84 0.57
N CYS A 424 25.66 16.49 -0.24
CA CYS A 424 25.54 15.39 -1.19
C CYS A 424 25.45 14.04 -0.49
N GLY A 425 24.44 13.26 -0.86
CA GLY A 425 24.32 11.86 -0.45
C GLY A 425 23.36 11.10 -1.35
N SER A 426 23.32 9.79 -1.19
CA SER A 426 22.48 8.92 -2.02
C SER A 426 21.08 8.82 -1.42
N VAL A 427 20.03 8.81 -2.26
CA VAL A 427 18.69 8.40 -1.79
C VAL A 427 18.55 6.90 -1.98
N ARG A 428 18.40 6.15 -0.89
CA ARG A 428 17.87 4.79 -0.90
C ARG A 428 16.69 4.73 0.08
N PRO A 429 15.51 4.25 -0.35
CA PRO A 429 14.63 3.59 0.59
C PRO A 429 15.35 2.33 1.08
N ASP A 430 15.60 2.28 2.38
CA ASP A 430 15.63 1.06 3.19
C ASP A 430 16.59 -0.08 2.77
N ALA A 431 17.88 0.22 2.50
CA ALA A 431 18.99 -0.71 2.76
C ALA A 431 20.40 -0.11 2.52
N GLY A 432 21.11 0.27 3.59
CA GLY A 432 22.59 0.32 3.67
C GLY A 432 23.38 0.88 2.46
N PRO A 433 24.63 0.40 2.23
CA PRO A 433 25.34 0.66 0.97
C PRO A 433 24.70 -0.07 -0.20
N CYS A 434 24.85 0.47 -1.41
CA CYS A 434 24.35 -0.16 -2.62
C CYS A 434 25.23 -1.37 -3.00
N VAL A 435 24.73 -2.59 -2.74
CA VAL A 435 25.38 -3.87 -3.01
C VAL A 435 24.66 -4.68 -4.09
N ASN A 436 25.35 -5.67 -4.67
CA ASN A 436 24.86 -6.57 -5.71
C ASN A 436 24.54 -5.86 -7.04
N LEU A 437 23.28 -5.84 -7.48
CA LEU A 437 22.88 -5.38 -8.83
C LEU A 437 22.47 -3.91 -8.89
N CYS A 438 22.15 -3.29 -7.75
CA CYS A 438 21.77 -1.88 -7.70
C CYS A 438 22.83 -0.88 -8.22
N PRO A 439 24.17 -1.11 -8.14
CA PRO A 439 25.15 -0.15 -8.66
C PRO A 439 25.10 -0.02 -10.19
N ASN A 440 24.50 -1.01 -10.86
CA ASN A 440 24.31 -1.05 -12.31
C ASN A 440 23.01 -0.34 -12.78
N GLN A 441 22.22 0.24 -11.87
CA GLN A 441 21.04 1.06 -12.19
C GLN A 441 21.43 2.49 -12.60
N VAL A 442 21.87 2.67 -13.84
CA VAL A 442 22.37 3.97 -14.33
C VAL A 442 21.25 5.01 -14.57
N ALA A 443 21.60 6.29 -14.40
CA ALA A 443 20.78 7.40 -14.87
C ALA A 443 21.00 7.64 -16.38
N CYS A 444 19.95 8.03 -17.11
CA CYS A 444 19.97 8.12 -18.56
C CYS A 444 19.63 9.53 -19.05
N PRO A 445 20.55 10.23 -19.76
CA PRO A 445 20.30 11.57 -20.28
C PRO A 445 19.05 11.60 -21.17
N GLY A 446 18.07 12.44 -20.80
CA GLY A 446 16.82 12.61 -21.57
C GLY A 446 15.80 11.47 -21.50
N ASN A 447 16.11 10.35 -20.83
CA ASN A 447 15.19 9.21 -20.68
C ASN A 447 14.83 9.00 -19.19
N PRO A 448 13.62 9.39 -18.74
CA PRO A 448 13.22 9.27 -17.34
C PRO A 448 13.01 7.83 -16.88
N ASP A 449 12.67 6.91 -17.79
CA ASP A 449 12.46 5.49 -17.49
C ASP A 449 13.76 4.69 -17.31
N ARG A 450 14.89 5.29 -17.72
CA ARG A 450 16.23 4.70 -17.75
C ARG A 450 16.30 3.45 -18.64
N THR A 451 17.15 2.47 -18.31
CA THR A 451 17.14 1.15 -18.94
C THR A 451 15.82 0.44 -18.64
N THR A 452 15.17 -0.12 -19.65
CA THR A 452 13.87 -0.81 -19.47
C THR A 452 13.88 -2.23 -20.05
N LEU A 453 13.02 -3.08 -19.50
CA LEU A 453 12.66 -4.38 -20.09
C LEU A 453 11.17 -4.38 -20.42
N THR A 454 10.80 -4.91 -21.57
CA THR A 454 9.40 -5.16 -21.96
C THR A 454 9.19 -6.61 -22.35
N GLY A 455 7.95 -7.07 -22.28
CA GLY A 455 7.56 -8.40 -22.75
C GLY A 455 6.10 -8.68 -22.45
N VAL A 456 5.67 -9.94 -22.64
CA VAL A 456 4.31 -10.39 -22.36
C VAL A 456 4.35 -11.65 -21.50
N VAL A 457 3.81 -11.61 -20.28
CA VAL A 457 3.65 -12.80 -19.44
C VAL A 457 2.52 -13.65 -20.00
N VAL A 458 2.79 -14.94 -20.20
CA VAL A 458 1.84 -15.91 -20.76
C VAL A 458 1.82 -17.23 -19.97
N ALA A 459 0.79 -18.03 -20.21
CA ALA A 459 0.67 -19.38 -19.68
C ALA A 459 1.86 -20.28 -20.05
N PRO A 460 2.13 -21.36 -19.28
CA PRO A 460 3.15 -22.36 -19.62
C PRO A 460 2.88 -23.18 -20.89
N THR A 461 1.71 -23.01 -21.51
CA THR A 461 1.15 -23.74 -22.66
C THR A 461 2.17 -24.11 -23.74
N GLN A 462 1.96 -25.27 -24.36
CA GLN A 462 2.85 -25.86 -25.34
C GLN A 462 2.12 -25.96 -26.69
N ALA A 463 2.32 -24.93 -27.54
CA ALA A 463 1.72 -24.85 -28.88
C ALA A 463 2.24 -25.97 -29.81
N ASP A 464 3.52 -26.30 -29.70
CA ASP A 464 4.17 -27.45 -30.33
C ASP A 464 3.60 -28.80 -29.83
N ALA A 465 3.15 -28.86 -28.58
CA ALA A 465 2.38 -29.98 -28.07
C ALA A 465 0.93 -30.02 -28.60
N GLY A 466 0.45 -29.02 -29.34
CA GLY A 466 -0.89 -28.99 -29.94
C GLY A 466 -1.99 -28.48 -29.01
N TYR A 467 -1.64 -27.80 -27.92
CA TYR A 467 -2.58 -27.21 -26.97
C TYR A 467 -3.00 -25.77 -27.32
N GLY A 468 -2.64 -25.29 -28.52
CA GLY A 468 -2.90 -23.92 -28.96
C GLY A 468 -1.86 -22.92 -28.45
N GLU A 469 -2.03 -21.65 -28.82
CA GLU A 469 -1.13 -20.58 -28.36
C GLU A 469 -1.32 -20.29 -26.87
N PRO A 470 -0.23 -19.96 -26.12
CA PRO A 470 -0.32 -19.57 -24.73
C PRO A 470 -1.12 -18.28 -24.51
N ASP A 471 -2.13 -18.35 -23.64
CA ASP A 471 -2.93 -17.19 -23.26
C ASP A 471 -2.17 -16.24 -22.29
N PRO A 472 -2.42 -14.92 -22.35
CA PRO A 472 -1.72 -13.93 -21.53
C PRO A 472 -2.12 -13.99 -20.05
N ILE A 473 -1.18 -13.71 -19.15
CA ILE A 473 -1.41 -13.71 -17.70
C ILE A 473 -1.42 -12.27 -17.16
N PRO A 474 -2.57 -11.76 -16.69
CA PRO A 474 -2.65 -10.45 -16.04
C PRO A 474 -2.21 -10.50 -14.58
N ASN A 475 -1.83 -9.35 -14.02
CA ASN A 475 -1.51 -9.15 -12.61
C ASN A 475 -0.36 -10.03 -12.05
N ALA A 476 0.45 -10.65 -12.91
CA ALA A 476 1.70 -11.27 -12.49
C ALA A 476 2.71 -10.18 -12.11
N LEU A 477 3.49 -10.39 -11.05
CA LEU A 477 4.55 -9.49 -10.62
C LEU A 477 5.84 -9.81 -11.38
N ILE A 478 6.50 -8.78 -11.93
CA ILE A 478 7.80 -8.87 -12.60
C ILE A 478 8.79 -7.98 -11.86
N TYR A 479 9.92 -8.53 -11.39
CA TYR A 479 10.89 -7.79 -10.57
C TYR A 479 12.34 -8.22 -10.76
N VAL A 480 13.28 -7.34 -10.42
CA VAL A 480 14.71 -7.69 -10.28
C VAL A 480 15.06 -7.81 -8.79
N PRO A 481 15.42 -9.01 -8.29
CA PRO A 481 15.88 -9.20 -6.92
C PRO A 481 17.32 -8.69 -6.77
N ASN A 482 17.63 -8.15 -5.58
CA ASN A 482 18.97 -7.71 -5.19
C ASN A 482 19.56 -8.55 -4.04
N SER A 483 18.87 -9.60 -3.60
CA SER A 483 19.35 -10.63 -2.66
C SER A 483 18.80 -12.02 -3.06
N PRO A 484 19.30 -13.13 -2.47
CA PRO A 484 18.82 -14.47 -2.81
C PRO A 484 17.31 -14.67 -2.62
N LEU A 485 16.70 -15.46 -3.51
CA LEU A 485 15.28 -15.78 -3.46
C LEU A 485 14.98 -16.88 -2.43
N ALA A 486 13.90 -16.70 -1.67
CA ALA A 486 13.44 -17.70 -0.71
C ALA A 486 12.73 -18.88 -1.41
N SER A 487 12.63 -20.01 -0.71
CA SER A 487 11.79 -21.14 -1.13
C SER A 487 10.31 -20.78 -0.99
N LEU A 488 9.52 -21.04 -2.04
CA LEU A 488 8.06 -20.88 -2.02
C LEU A 488 7.32 -22.11 -1.46
N ASP A 489 8.06 -23.20 -1.22
CA ASP A 489 7.56 -24.42 -0.58
C ASP A 489 7.58 -24.33 0.96
N GLY A 490 8.16 -23.28 1.53
CA GLY A 490 8.24 -23.04 2.97
C GLY A 490 8.82 -24.22 3.75
N SER A 491 8.14 -24.61 4.83
CA SER A 491 8.39 -25.80 5.66
C SER A 491 7.92 -27.13 5.02
N GLY A 492 7.38 -27.09 3.79
CA GLY A 492 6.69 -28.21 3.16
C GLY A 492 5.20 -28.29 3.48
N THR A 493 4.65 -27.33 4.25
CA THR A 493 3.21 -27.13 4.43
C THR A 493 2.71 -25.91 3.68
N VAL A 494 1.39 -25.85 3.46
CA VAL A 494 0.66 -24.67 3.01
C VAL A 494 0.95 -23.46 3.89
N THR A 495 0.90 -22.27 3.31
CA THR A 495 1.29 -20.98 3.90
C THR A 495 0.19 -19.95 3.73
N CYS A 496 0.10 -19.01 4.67
CA CYS A 496 -0.66 -17.77 4.47
C CYS A 496 0.17 -16.89 3.53
N ASP A 497 -0.31 -16.71 2.30
CA ASP A 497 0.34 -15.90 1.27
C ASP A 497 -0.55 -14.68 0.98
N GLN A 498 -0.35 -13.55 1.67
CA GLN A 498 -1.06 -12.28 1.40
C GLN A 498 -0.26 -11.38 0.47
N CYS A 499 -0.93 -10.52 -0.29
CA CYS A 499 -0.25 -9.61 -1.22
C CYS A 499 0.51 -8.47 -0.50
N THR A 500 0.28 -8.31 0.81
CA THR A 500 0.97 -7.36 1.70
C THR A 500 2.31 -7.86 2.24
N ASP A 501 2.58 -9.17 2.18
CA ASP A 501 3.79 -9.79 2.76
C ASP A 501 5.07 -9.49 1.96
N GLY A 502 4.93 -8.83 0.80
CA GLY A 502 6.03 -8.53 -0.11
C GLY A 502 6.50 -9.76 -0.91
N VAL A 503 7.73 -9.70 -1.42
CA VAL A 503 8.37 -10.84 -2.10
C VAL A 503 9.84 -10.97 -1.72
N SER A 504 10.33 -12.21 -1.75
CA SER A 504 11.72 -12.53 -1.42
C SER A 504 12.72 -11.90 -2.38
N GLY A 505 13.96 -11.70 -1.92
CA GLY A 505 15.05 -11.21 -2.76
C GLY A 505 15.17 -9.69 -2.86
N THR A 506 14.46 -8.93 -2.01
CA THR A 506 14.57 -7.45 -1.85
C THR A 506 14.59 -6.71 -3.21
N PRO A 507 13.44 -6.54 -3.88
CA PRO A 507 13.39 -5.98 -5.23
C PRO A 507 13.98 -4.56 -5.33
N ILE A 508 14.78 -4.31 -6.38
CA ILE A 508 15.31 -2.96 -6.71
C ILE A 508 14.53 -2.27 -7.84
N THR A 509 13.63 -3.00 -8.49
CA THR A 509 12.57 -2.48 -9.38
C THR A 509 11.52 -3.59 -9.58
N SER A 510 10.25 -3.19 -9.75
CA SER A 510 9.12 -4.10 -9.95
C SER A 510 8.01 -3.44 -10.77
N THR A 511 7.25 -4.26 -11.50
CA THR A 511 6.04 -3.88 -12.26
C THR A 511 5.04 -5.05 -12.25
N THR A 512 3.80 -4.83 -12.70
CA THR A 512 2.81 -5.91 -12.90
C THR A 512 2.41 -6.01 -14.38
N SER A 513 1.99 -7.19 -14.82
CA SER A 513 1.44 -7.38 -16.17
C SER A 513 0.01 -6.83 -16.29
N ALA A 514 -0.25 -6.16 -17.41
CA ALA A 514 -1.58 -5.67 -17.78
C ALA A 514 -2.54 -6.80 -18.20
N THR A 515 -3.80 -6.49 -18.50
CA THR A 515 -4.84 -7.46 -18.95
C THR A 515 -4.37 -8.37 -20.09
N ASN A 516 -3.55 -7.85 -21.00
CA ASN A 516 -2.98 -8.58 -22.13
C ASN A 516 -1.61 -9.22 -21.85
N GLY A 517 -1.23 -9.36 -20.58
CA GLY A 517 0.05 -9.92 -20.15
C GLY A 517 1.24 -8.96 -20.36
N SER A 518 1.08 -7.84 -21.07
CA SER A 518 2.22 -6.96 -21.35
C SER A 518 2.73 -6.26 -20.11
N PHE A 519 4.04 -6.04 -20.04
CA PHE A 519 4.67 -5.30 -18.94
C PHE A 519 5.79 -4.40 -19.45
N ARG A 520 6.12 -3.39 -18.65
CA ARG A 520 7.32 -2.57 -18.79
C ARG A 520 7.95 -2.36 -17.41
N LEU A 521 9.15 -2.89 -17.24
CA LEU A 521 9.97 -2.76 -16.04
C LEU A 521 11.01 -1.67 -16.28
N THR A 522 11.06 -0.66 -15.41
CA THR A 522 11.92 0.53 -15.55
C THR A 522 13.08 0.52 -14.56
N ASN A 523 14.07 1.39 -14.74
CA ASN A 523 15.26 1.47 -13.87
C ASN A 523 15.96 0.11 -13.67
N VAL A 524 16.11 -0.67 -14.74
CA VAL A 524 16.72 -2.00 -14.69
C VAL A 524 18.25 -1.88 -14.67
N PRO A 525 18.98 -2.74 -13.93
CA PRO A 525 20.44 -2.85 -14.04
C PRO A 525 20.91 -3.08 -15.49
N CYS A 526 22.10 -2.60 -15.84
CA CYS A 526 22.64 -2.74 -17.21
C CYS A 526 24.14 -3.08 -17.25
N GLY A 527 24.58 -3.63 -18.38
CA GLY A 527 25.97 -4.03 -18.61
C GLY A 527 26.46 -5.25 -17.82
N VAL A 528 25.56 -5.89 -17.05
CA VAL A 528 25.77 -7.13 -16.28
C VAL A 528 24.54 -8.02 -16.43
N ASP A 529 24.70 -9.33 -16.26
CA ASP A 529 23.59 -10.27 -16.36
C ASP A 529 22.55 -10.03 -15.25
N VAL A 530 21.29 -9.86 -15.64
CA VAL A 530 20.19 -9.46 -14.74
C VAL A 530 19.21 -10.61 -14.54
N PRO A 531 19.08 -11.18 -13.33
CA PRO A 531 17.96 -12.06 -13.01
C PRO A 531 16.67 -11.25 -12.98
N VAL A 532 15.68 -11.69 -13.76
CA VAL A 532 14.31 -11.19 -13.73
C VAL A 532 13.42 -12.29 -13.20
N VAL A 533 12.60 -11.97 -12.21
CA VAL A 533 11.64 -12.90 -11.61
C VAL A 533 10.25 -12.54 -12.08
N ILE A 534 9.50 -13.53 -12.53
CA ILE A 534 8.08 -13.42 -12.90
C ILE A 534 7.31 -14.34 -11.97
N GLN A 535 6.38 -13.78 -11.19
CA GLN A 535 5.72 -14.50 -10.09
C GLN A 535 4.22 -14.19 -10.00
N LEU A 536 3.41 -15.23 -9.85
CA LEU A 536 1.99 -15.16 -9.51
C LEU A 536 1.69 -16.18 -8.41
N GLY A 537 1.64 -15.71 -7.16
CA GLY A 537 1.63 -16.57 -5.98
C GLY A 537 2.83 -17.53 -5.97
N LYS A 538 2.56 -18.84 -6.05
CA LYS A 538 3.59 -19.89 -6.07
C LYS A 538 4.02 -20.37 -7.47
N TRP A 539 3.44 -19.80 -8.54
CA TRP A 539 4.05 -19.85 -9.87
C TRP A 539 5.21 -18.84 -9.89
N ARG A 540 6.45 -19.27 -10.10
CA ARG A 540 7.61 -18.37 -10.20
C ARG A 540 8.59 -18.86 -11.25
N ARG A 541 8.97 -18.01 -12.20
CA ARG A 541 10.12 -18.21 -13.10
C ARG A 541 11.23 -17.22 -12.76
N VAL A 542 12.47 -17.63 -12.90
CA VAL A 542 13.65 -16.76 -12.88
C VAL A 542 14.37 -16.89 -14.20
N VAL A 543 14.56 -15.78 -14.91
CA VAL A 543 15.26 -15.74 -16.20
C VAL A 543 16.37 -14.70 -16.16
N THR A 544 17.59 -15.13 -16.49
CA THR A 544 18.71 -14.22 -16.65
C THR A 544 18.65 -13.54 -18.01
N VAL A 545 18.55 -12.20 -18.01
CA VAL A 545 18.70 -11.36 -19.19
C VAL A 545 20.19 -11.02 -19.34
N PRO A 546 20.86 -11.45 -20.43
CA PRO A 546 22.30 -11.27 -20.57
C PRO A 546 22.63 -9.79 -20.84
N ALA A 547 23.49 -9.21 -20.01
CA ALA A 547 24.02 -7.84 -20.08
C ALA A 547 23.18 -6.80 -20.89
N PRO A 548 21.94 -6.47 -20.48
CA PRO A 548 21.08 -5.56 -21.23
C PRO A 548 21.72 -4.17 -21.39
N ALA A 549 21.51 -3.57 -22.55
CA ALA A 549 22.18 -2.33 -22.93
C ALA A 549 21.68 -1.12 -22.13
N CYS A 550 22.60 -0.38 -21.52
CA CYS A 550 22.28 0.79 -20.71
C CYS A 550 21.47 1.84 -21.49
N CYS A 551 20.42 2.36 -20.85
CA CYS A 551 19.54 3.40 -21.40
C CYS A 551 18.77 3.01 -22.68
N GLN A 552 18.69 1.72 -22.99
CA GLN A 552 17.86 1.16 -24.04
C GLN A 552 16.69 0.35 -23.45
N ASN A 553 15.72 0.01 -24.30
CA ASN A 553 14.76 -1.04 -24.00
C ASN A 553 15.29 -2.39 -24.51
N THR A 554 15.20 -3.44 -23.70
CA THR A 554 15.40 -4.82 -24.17
C THR A 554 14.07 -5.56 -24.12
N GLU A 555 13.59 -6.02 -25.27
CA GLU A 555 12.37 -6.82 -25.36
C GLU A 555 12.68 -8.30 -25.09
N LEU A 556 11.91 -8.91 -24.19
CA LEU A 556 12.05 -10.31 -23.79
C LEU A 556 11.06 -11.19 -24.56
N THR A 557 11.57 -12.32 -25.05
CA THR A 557 10.76 -13.29 -25.81
C THR A 557 9.75 -14.03 -24.93
N GLN A 558 8.69 -14.55 -25.55
CA GLN A 558 7.63 -15.30 -24.88
C GLN A 558 8.12 -16.50 -24.03
N GLU A 559 9.19 -17.19 -24.48
CA GLU A 559 9.81 -18.28 -23.70
C GLU A 559 10.63 -17.76 -22.50
N GLN A 560 11.10 -16.51 -22.53
CA GLN A 560 11.68 -15.84 -21.36
C GLN A 560 10.58 -15.34 -20.39
N THR A 561 9.37 -15.04 -20.87
CA THR A 561 8.34 -14.37 -20.06
C THR A 561 7.15 -15.23 -19.61
N ARG A 562 7.00 -16.46 -20.11
CA ARG A 562 5.97 -17.41 -19.63
C ARG A 562 6.13 -17.85 -18.17
N LEU A 563 5.10 -18.45 -17.59
CA LEU A 563 5.17 -19.11 -16.28
C LEU A 563 5.79 -20.54 -16.31
N PRO A 564 6.06 -21.12 -15.12
CA PRO A 564 6.47 -22.51 -14.90
C PRO A 564 5.85 -23.62 -15.74
N ARG A 565 6.62 -24.42 -16.50
CA ARG A 565 6.14 -25.77 -16.88
C ARG A 565 6.40 -26.78 -15.75
N LYS A 566 7.40 -26.52 -14.89
CA LYS A 566 7.75 -27.35 -13.73
C LYS A 566 8.54 -26.61 -12.65
N GLN A 567 8.69 -27.23 -11.47
CA GLN A 567 9.68 -26.79 -10.48
C GLN A 567 11.12 -26.98 -11.03
N ALA A 568 12.04 -26.11 -10.65
CA ALA A 568 13.45 -26.13 -11.06
C ALA A 568 13.66 -26.34 -12.58
N GLU A 569 12.91 -25.60 -13.41
CA GLU A 569 12.88 -25.79 -14.86
C GLU A 569 14.15 -25.29 -15.57
N GLY A 570 14.55 -24.04 -15.30
CA GLY A 570 15.81 -23.44 -15.76
C GLY A 570 16.65 -22.87 -14.61
N HIS A 571 16.03 -22.54 -13.47
CA HIS A 571 16.67 -22.02 -12.27
C HIS A 571 16.17 -22.74 -11.01
N PRO A 572 17.00 -23.01 -9.97
CA PRO A 572 16.57 -23.76 -8.77
C PRO A 572 15.41 -23.14 -7.99
N SER A 573 15.17 -21.83 -8.15
CA SER A 573 14.04 -21.12 -7.53
C SER A 573 12.73 -21.17 -8.36
N ASP A 574 12.76 -21.75 -9.57
CA ASP A 574 11.56 -21.92 -10.40
C ASP A 574 10.54 -22.83 -9.71
N ASN A 575 9.26 -22.46 -9.73
CA ASN A 575 8.23 -23.20 -9.03
C ASN A 575 6.87 -23.16 -9.72
N ILE A 576 6.08 -24.20 -9.46
CA ILE A 576 4.64 -24.28 -9.72
C ILE A 576 3.95 -24.77 -8.43
N PRO A 577 2.67 -24.44 -8.16
CA PRO A 577 1.99 -24.90 -6.95
C PRO A 577 1.99 -26.44 -6.80
N ARG A 578 1.95 -26.93 -5.56
CA ARG A 578 1.63 -28.33 -5.25
C ARG A 578 0.12 -28.50 -5.30
N ILE A 579 -0.37 -29.34 -6.21
CA ILE A 579 -1.80 -29.50 -6.48
C ILE A 579 -2.21 -30.94 -6.18
N ALA A 580 -3.20 -31.15 -5.31
CA ALA A 580 -3.91 -32.42 -5.22
C ALA A 580 -5.11 -32.40 -6.17
N VAL A 581 -5.20 -33.37 -7.06
CA VAL A 581 -6.32 -33.60 -7.97
C VAL A 581 -7.12 -34.79 -7.47
N VAL A 582 -8.43 -34.63 -7.31
CA VAL A 582 -9.32 -35.65 -6.75
C VAL A 582 -10.29 -36.11 -7.84
N THR A 583 -9.97 -37.22 -8.51
CA THR A 583 -10.64 -37.59 -9.76
C THR A 583 -12.09 -38.05 -9.56
N GLY A 584 -12.99 -37.39 -10.25
CA GLY A 584 -14.43 -37.62 -10.28
C GLY A 584 -14.89 -38.34 -11.55
N SER A 585 -16.03 -39.00 -11.50
CA SER A 585 -16.57 -39.74 -12.66
C SER A 585 -17.01 -38.84 -13.81
N VAL A 586 -17.17 -37.52 -13.57
CA VAL A 586 -17.59 -36.49 -14.52
C VAL A 586 -16.77 -35.20 -14.27
N ASP A 587 -16.78 -34.28 -15.22
CA ASP A 587 -16.06 -32.99 -15.16
C ASP A 587 -14.54 -33.14 -15.05
N THR A 588 -13.94 -33.57 -16.16
CA THR A 588 -12.58 -34.12 -16.23
C THR A 588 -11.51 -33.03 -16.25
N ILE A 589 -11.52 -32.16 -15.24
CA ILE A 589 -10.66 -30.98 -15.09
C ILE A 589 -9.17 -31.36 -15.09
N GLU A 590 -8.83 -32.58 -14.67
CA GLU A 590 -7.47 -33.11 -14.73
C GLU A 590 -6.89 -33.18 -16.16
N CYS A 591 -7.73 -33.06 -17.19
CA CYS A 591 -7.34 -32.94 -18.60
C CYS A 591 -7.06 -31.50 -19.06
N VAL A 592 -7.36 -30.46 -18.26
CA VAL A 592 -6.98 -29.06 -18.58
C VAL A 592 -5.55 -28.77 -18.13
N LEU A 593 -5.08 -29.37 -17.04
CA LEU A 593 -3.74 -29.11 -16.47
C LEU A 593 -2.56 -29.34 -17.46
N PRO A 594 -2.59 -30.35 -18.37
CA PRO A 594 -1.60 -30.45 -19.44
C PRO A 594 -1.74 -29.38 -20.53
N LYS A 595 -2.95 -28.85 -20.77
CA LYS A 595 -3.21 -27.80 -21.76
C LYS A 595 -2.62 -26.45 -21.32
N ILE A 596 -2.75 -26.13 -20.03
CA ILE A 596 -2.06 -25.01 -19.34
C ILE A 596 -0.52 -25.17 -19.43
N GLY A 597 -0.02 -26.36 -19.80
CA GLY A 597 1.38 -26.61 -20.15
C GLY A 597 2.23 -27.18 -19.01
N ILE A 598 1.63 -27.59 -17.89
CA ILE A 598 2.36 -28.33 -16.83
C ILE A 598 3.02 -29.56 -17.45
N ALA A 599 4.32 -29.74 -17.19
CA ALA A 599 5.12 -30.78 -17.85
C ALA A 599 4.72 -32.20 -17.38
N PRO A 600 4.78 -33.22 -18.25
CA PRO A 600 4.39 -34.60 -17.91
C PRO A 600 5.12 -35.21 -16.70
N ASP A 601 6.34 -34.77 -16.40
CA ASP A 601 7.13 -35.23 -15.25
C ASP A 601 6.64 -34.65 -13.90
N GLN A 602 5.69 -33.70 -13.91
CA GLN A 602 5.09 -33.11 -12.72
C GLN A 602 3.84 -33.85 -12.22
N PHE A 603 3.29 -34.80 -12.98
CA PHE A 603 2.10 -35.55 -12.58
C PHE A 603 2.48 -36.89 -11.97
N SER A 604 1.91 -37.25 -10.82
CA SER A 604 2.22 -38.52 -10.14
C SER A 604 1.15 -38.96 -9.15
N LEU A 605 1.23 -40.21 -8.70
CA LEU A 605 0.60 -40.62 -7.44
C LEU A 605 1.29 -39.92 -6.24
N PRO A 606 0.65 -39.85 -5.05
CA PRO A 606 1.17 -39.11 -3.90
C PRO A 606 2.58 -39.53 -3.45
N SER A 607 2.95 -40.80 -3.66
CA SER A 607 4.27 -41.36 -3.36
C SER A 607 5.39 -41.01 -4.37
N GLY A 608 5.05 -40.38 -5.50
CA GLY A 608 6.04 -39.94 -6.50
C GLY A 608 6.66 -38.57 -6.19
N THR A 609 7.38 -37.99 -7.15
CA THR A 609 8.09 -36.70 -7.01
C THR A 609 7.39 -35.49 -7.65
N GLY A 610 6.40 -35.70 -8.52
CA GLY A 610 5.73 -34.62 -9.24
C GLY A 610 4.90 -33.68 -8.35
N ARG A 611 4.68 -32.43 -8.80
CA ARG A 611 3.91 -31.38 -8.10
C ARG A 611 2.40 -31.60 -8.08
N VAL A 612 1.87 -32.25 -9.12
CA VAL A 612 0.45 -32.59 -9.24
C VAL A 612 0.25 -34.03 -8.78
N LYS A 613 -0.58 -34.23 -7.77
CA LYS A 613 -0.82 -35.52 -7.11
C LYS A 613 -2.23 -36.02 -7.34
N PHE A 614 -2.35 -37.24 -7.85
CA PHE A 614 -3.63 -37.89 -8.12
C PHE A 614 -4.14 -38.70 -6.93
N TYR A 615 -5.30 -38.33 -6.42
CA TYR A 615 -6.13 -39.14 -5.53
C TYR A 615 -7.41 -39.52 -6.29
N LYS A 616 -7.89 -40.76 -6.13
CA LYS A 616 -9.10 -41.24 -6.79
C LYS A 616 -10.28 -41.25 -5.80
N ASP A 617 -11.37 -40.55 -6.13
CA ASP A 617 -12.69 -40.82 -5.53
C ASP A 617 -13.39 -41.88 -6.40
N ASN A 618 -14.02 -41.49 -7.52
CA ASN A 618 -14.65 -42.43 -8.47
C ASN A 618 -14.32 -42.19 -9.96
N GLY A 619 -13.37 -41.31 -10.28
CA GLY A 619 -12.97 -40.95 -11.64
C GLY A 619 -11.90 -41.81 -12.30
N ALA A 620 -11.00 -41.14 -13.02
CA ALA A 620 -9.91 -41.77 -13.74
C ALA A 620 -8.89 -42.46 -12.81
N ASN A 621 -8.25 -43.51 -13.34
CA ASN A 621 -7.08 -44.14 -12.78
C ASN A 621 -5.82 -43.46 -13.33
N PHE A 622 -4.88 -43.07 -12.47
CA PHE A 622 -3.54 -42.68 -12.88
C PHE A 622 -2.73 -43.90 -13.35
N VAL A 623 -1.94 -43.75 -14.43
CA VAL A 623 -1.06 -44.81 -14.97
C VAL A 623 0.11 -45.17 -14.06
N GLY A 624 0.56 -46.43 -14.12
CA GLY A 624 1.84 -46.85 -13.55
C GLY A 624 1.87 -47.11 -12.03
N GLY A 625 0.72 -47.17 -11.35
CA GLY A 625 0.68 -47.59 -9.95
C GLY A 625 -0.72 -47.87 -9.40
N ALA A 626 -0.77 -48.37 -8.16
CA ALA A 626 -2.02 -48.52 -7.42
C ALA A 626 -2.55 -47.14 -7.01
N ASN A 627 -3.81 -46.85 -7.35
CA ASN A 627 -4.39 -45.53 -7.14
C ASN A 627 -4.70 -45.28 -5.66
N THR A 628 -4.24 -44.14 -5.13
CA THR A 628 -4.49 -43.75 -3.73
C THR A 628 -5.91 -43.19 -3.58
N SER A 629 -6.66 -43.65 -2.58
CA SER A 629 -8.02 -43.18 -2.35
C SER A 629 -8.05 -41.73 -1.86
N ALA A 630 -9.04 -40.96 -2.30
CA ALA A 630 -9.35 -39.63 -1.80
C ALA A 630 -9.61 -39.60 -0.27
N ALA A 631 -10.04 -40.72 0.33
CA ALA A 631 -10.13 -40.87 1.78
C ALA A 631 -8.79 -40.54 2.48
N THR A 632 -7.66 -41.02 1.94
CA THR A 632 -6.32 -40.78 2.48
C THR A 632 -5.95 -39.29 2.55
N LEU A 633 -6.50 -38.46 1.65
CA LEU A 633 -6.35 -37.01 1.67
C LEU A 633 -7.28 -36.39 2.73
N PHE A 634 -8.57 -36.69 2.68
CA PHE A 634 -9.58 -35.97 3.48
C PHE A 634 -9.69 -36.40 4.94
N ASP A 635 -9.28 -37.62 5.29
CA ASP A 635 -9.25 -38.09 6.68
C ASP A 635 -8.07 -37.52 7.48
N ASN A 636 -7.11 -36.86 6.81
CA ASN A 636 -5.91 -36.30 7.43
C ASN A 636 -5.63 -34.86 6.96
N VAL A 637 -5.98 -33.86 7.77
CA VAL A 637 -5.69 -32.44 7.49
C VAL A 637 -4.20 -32.16 7.25
N ASN A 638 -3.29 -32.94 7.84
CA ASN A 638 -1.84 -32.79 7.61
C ASN A 638 -1.37 -33.43 6.29
N GLU A 639 -2.19 -34.25 5.64
CA GLU A 639 -2.01 -34.64 4.24
C GLU A 639 -2.46 -33.50 3.31
N MET A 640 -3.65 -32.93 3.56
CA MET A 640 -4.18 -31.78 2.83
C MET A 640 -3.20 -30.60 2.84
N ARG A 641 -2.64 -30.29 4.01
CA ARG A 641 -1.65 -29.21 4.20
C ARG A 641 -0.34 -29.39 3.45
N LYS A 642 -0.05 -30.50 2.77
CA LYS A 642 1.12 -30.62 1.87
C LYS A 642 0.94 -29.91 0.53
N TYR A 643 -0.30 -29.50 0.23
CA TYR A 643 -0.72 -28.95 -1.05
C TYR A 643 -1.10 -27.48 -0.94
N ASP A 644 -0.66 -26.69 -1.90
CA ASP A 644 -1.07 -25.29 -2.03
C ASP A 644 -2.51 -25.21 -2.55
N MET A 645 -2.93 -26.20 -3.36
CA MET A 645 -4.27 -26.27 -3.96
C MET A 645 -4.84 -27.70 -3.95
N ILE A 646 -6.16 -27.81 -3.75
CA ILE A 646 -6.94 -29.04 -3.98
C ILE A 646 -7.98 -28.75 -5.08
N ILE A 647 -8.03 -29.60 -6.10
CA ILE A 647 -9.02 -29.58 -7.18
C ILE A 647 -9.98 -30.75 -6.98
N LEU A 648 -11.28 -30.45 -6.95
CA LEU A 648 -12.36 -31.38 -6.64
C LEU A 648 -13.28 -31.54 -7.86
N ASP A 649 -13.03 -32.59 -8.63
CA ASP A 649 -13.79 -32.92 -9.85
C ASP A 649 -15.19 -33.47 -9.49
N CYS A 650 -16.11 -33.46 -10.45
CA CYS A 650 -17.49 -33.86 -10.20
C CYS A 650 -17.64 -35.39 -10.08
N VAL A 651 -17.92 -35.89 -8.88
CA VAL A 651 -18.13 -37.33 -8.64
C VAL A 651 -19.40 -37.92 -9.29
N GLY A 652 -20.20 -37.12 -10.02
CA GLY A 652 -21.31 -37.58 -10.85
C GLY A 652 -22.66 -37.79 -10.12
N GLY A 653 -22.68 -37.65 -8.80
CA GLY A 653 -23.88 -37.65 -7.95
C GLY A 653 -23.62 -36.89 -6.65
N GLU A 654 -24.67 -36.47 -5.95
CA GLU A 654 -24.53 -35.93 -4.59
C GLU A 654 -23.94 -37.03 -3.68
N GLN A 655 -22.80 -36.74 -3.03
CA GLN A 655 -22.10 -37.67 -2.15
C GLN A 655 -21.69 -36.94 -0.87
N LEU A 656 -22.66 -36.75 0.04
CA LEU A 656 -22.47 -36.07 1.32
C LEU A 656 -21.26 -36.63 2.09
N LYS A 657 -20.44 -35.73 2.63
CA LYS A 657 -19.19 -36.06 3.32
C LYS A 657 -19.38 -35.98 4.85
N THR A 658 -18.55 -36.70 5.61
CA THR A 658 -18.62 -36.70 7.08
C THR A 658 -18.25 -35.34 7.66
N THR A 659 -18.77 -35.02 8.84
CA THR A 659 -18.47 -33.79 9.58
C THR A 659 -16.96 -33.60 9.80
N ALA A 660 -16.25 -34.68 10.15
CA ALA A 660 -14.80 -34.67 10.31
C ALA A 660 -14.04 -34.27 9.02
N ARG A 661 -14.39 -34.87 7.87
CA ARG A 661 -13.78 -34.52 6.56
C ARG A 661 -14.07 -33.07 6.18
N ARG A 662 -15.30 -32.59 6.39
CA ARG A 662 -15.67 -31.18 6.14
C ARG A 662 -14.91 -30.22 7.07
N ASN A 663 -14.70 -30.58 8.33
CA ASN A 663 -13.89 -29.78 9.26
C ASN A 663 -12.40 -29.76 8.87
N ASN A 664 -11.85 -30.87 8.36
CA ASN A 664 -10.50 -30.90 7.79
C ASN A 664 -10.38 -29.95 6.56
N MET A 665 -11.39 -29.89 5.70
CA MET A 665 -11.43 -28.96 4.56
C MET A 665 -11.42 -27.48 5.00
N VAL A 666 -12.19 -27.13 6.04
CA VAL A 666 -12.17 -25.78 6.64
C VAL A 666 -10.81 -25.47 7.27
N ALA A 667 -10.25 -26.40 8.05
CA ALA A 667 -8.94 -26.25 8.70
C ALA A 667 -7.74 -26.28 7.74
N TYR A 668 -7.94 -26.75 6.50
CA TYR A 668 -7.00 -26.63 5.38
C TYR A 668 -7.06 -25.24 4.75
N ALA A 669 -8.25 -24.78 4.32
CA ALA A 669 -8.40 -23.46 3.71
C ALA A 669 -7.99 -22.33 4.66
N ASN A 670 -8.48 -22.35 5.90
CA ASN A 670 -8.12 -21.35 6.91
C ASN A 670 -6.61 -21.24 7.19
N ALA A 671 -5.81 -22.27 6.87
CA ALA A 671 -4.36 -22.28 7.03
C ALA A 671 -3.59 -21.80 5.78
N GLY A 672 -4.27 -21.37 4.73
CA GLY A 672 -3.68 -20.98 3.43
C GLY A 672 -4.21 -21.76 2.22
N GLY A 673 -4.94 -22.85 2.45
CA GLY A 673 -5.37 -23.76 1.38
C GLY A 673 -6.19 -23.09 0.26
N ARG A 674 -5.88 -23.44 -0.99
CA ARG A 674 -6.70 -23.09 -2.15
C ARG A 674 -7.60 -24.26 -2.54
N ILE A 675 -8.87 -24.00 -2.83
CA ILE A 675 -9.84 -25.05 -3.22
C ILE A 675 -10.53 -24.65 -4.53
N PHE A 676 -10.47 -25.54 -5.52
CA PHE A 676 -11.39 -25.53 -6.67
C PHE A 676 -12.45 -26.61 -6.46
N ALA A 677 -13.73 -26.26 -6.69
CA ALA A 677 -14.85 -27.19 -6.61
C ALA A 677 -15.86 -26.98 -7.75
N SER A 678 -16.26 -28.05 -8.44
CA SER A 678 -17.34 -28.00 -9.45
C SER A 678 -18.57 -28.84 -9.07
N HIS A 679 -19.76 -28.30 -9.37
CA HIS A 679 -21.05 -28.99 -9.24
C HIS A 679 -21.18 -29.76 -7.90
N PHE A 680 -21.37 -31.08 -7.90
CA PHE A 680 -21.53 -31.91 -6.70
C PHE A 680 -20.38 -31.82 -5.67
N ALA A 681 -19.25 -31.18 -5.98
CA ALA A 681 -18.27 -30.78 -4.96
C ALA A 681 -18.82 -29.73 -3.97
N TYR A 682 -20.02 -29.17 -4.17
CA TYR A 682 -20.70 -28.30 -3.18
C TYR A 682 -20.87 -28.98 -1.81
N VAL A 683 -20.89 -30.32 -1.73
CA VAL A 683 -20.99 -31.10 -0.48
C VAL A 683 -19.87 -30.81 0.52
N TRP A 684 -18.80 -30.14 0.08
CA TRP A 684 -17.71 -29.64 0.92
C TRP A 684 -17.98 -28.24 1.51
N LEU A 685 -18.90 -27.48 0.92
CA LEU A 685 -19.15 -26.06 1.18
C LEU A 685 -20.49 -25.82 1.88
N GLU A 686 -21.50 -26.63 1.58
CA GLU A 686 -22.89 -26.46 2.06
C GLU A 686 -23.12 -26.90 3.52
N GLY A 687 -24.38 -26.86 3.96
CA GLY A 687 -24.81 -27.25 5.31
C GLY A 687 -25.09 -28.75 5.52
N ARG A 688 -25.16 -29.59 4.49
CA ARG A 688 -25.52 -31.02 4.63
C ARG A 688 -24.28 -31.93 4.80
N ALA A 689 -24.39 -32.97 5.62
CA ALA A 689 -23.33 -33.94 5.93
C ALA A 689 -23.93 -35.33 6.18
N VAL A 690 -23.04 -36.31 6.42
CA VAL A 690 -23.43 -37.58 7.06
C VAL A 690 -22.85 -37.71 8.48
N ASP A 691 -23.60 -38.39 9.35
CA ASP A 691 -23.14 -38.85 10.66
C ASP A 691 -22.19 -40.06 10.53
N PRO A 692 -21.59 -40.58 11.63
CA PRO A 692 -20.72 -41.77 11.59
C PRO A 692 -21.41 -43.07 11.14
N ASN A 693 -22.74 -43.10 11.07
CA ASN A 693 -23.55 -44.25 10.64
C ASN A 693 -24.00 -44.14 9.17
N GLY A 694 -23.72 -43.01 8.50
CA GLY A 694 -24.14 -42.71 7.13
C GLY A 694 -25.50 -42.00 7.01
N ASN A 695 -26.14 -41.60 8.12
CA ASN A 695 -27.39 -40.84 8.09
C ASN A 695 -27.14 -39.40 7.65
N ALA A 696 -27.96 -38.86 6.75
CA ALA A 696 -27.91 -37.46 6.36
C ALA A 696 -28.32 -36.52 7.51
N ILE A 697 -27.51 -35.50 7.78
CA ILE A 697 -27.69 -34.53 8.87
C ILE A 697 -27.38 -33.10 8.42
N THR A 698 -27.94 -32.12 9.10
CA THR A 698 -27.51 -30.72 8.99
C THR A 698 -26.30 -30.49 9.91
N HIS A 699 -25.21 -30.00 9.34
CA HIS A 699 -23.98 -29.60 10.02
C HIS A 699 -23.44 -28.35 9.34
N ASN A 700 -23.61 -27.19 9.97
CA ASN A 700 -23.16 -25.91 9.42
C ASN A 700 -21.65 -25.75 9.59
N ILE A 701 -20.99 -25.14 8.61
CA ILE A 701 -19.57 -24.75 8.66
C ILE A 701 -19.43 -23.28 8.29
N SER A 702 -18.25 -22.71 8.49
CA SER A 702 -17.95 -21.32 8.11
C SER A 702 -18.18 -21.03 6.60
N PHE A 703 -18.12 -22.05 5.74
CA PHE A 703 -18.43 -21.94 4.31
C PHE A 703 -19.93 -21.95 4.00
N SER A 704 -20.79 -22.57 4.82
CA SER A 704 -22.20 -22.75 4.45
C SER A 704 -23.01 -21.44 4.47
N GLY A 705 -22.43 -20.37 5.00
CA GLY A 705 -22.97 -19.00 4.96
C GLY A 705 -22.46 -18.13 3.79
N THR A 706 -21.70 -18.66 2.82
CA THR A 706 -21.20 -17.87 1.66
C THR A 706 -22.18 -17.84 0.48
N ALA A 707 -23.18 -18.72 0.46
CA ALA A 707 -24.20 -18.79 -0.59
C ALA A 707 -25.53 -19.35 -0.05
N THR A 708 -26.63 -19.02 -0.74
CA THR A 708 -27.96 -19.58 -0.46
C THR A 708 -28.16 -20.84 -1.31
N TRP A 709 -27.89 -22.00 -0.71
CA TRP A 709 -28.02 -23.33 -1.32
C TRP A 709 -29.48 -23.75 -1.53
N ASN A 710 -29.81 -24.36 -2.67
CA ASN A 710 -31.19 -24.76 -3.01
C ASN A 710 -31.36 -25.97 -3.95
N HIS A 711 -30.31 -26.48 -4.59
CA HIS A 711 -30.32 -27.76 -5.33
C HIS A 711 -31.48 -27.93 -6.31
N ALA A 712 -31.71 -26.90 -7.14
CA ALA A 712 -32.78 -26.89 -8.12
C ALA A 712 -32.38 -27.60 -9.42
N GLY A 713 -33.37 -28.10 -10.17
CA GLY A 713 -33.13 -28.82 -11.41
C GLY A 713 -32.36 -28.03 -12.48
N ASP A 714 -31.50 -28.76 -13.20
CA ASP A 714 -30.56 -28.24 -14.21
C ASP A 714 -31.20 -27.28 -15.23
N PRO A 715 -30.66 -26.06 -15.40
CA PRO A 715 -31.04 -25.16 -16.46
C PRO A 715 -30.27 -25.44 -17.77
N PRO A 716 -30.78 -24.99 -18.94
CA PRO A 716 -30.09 -25.19 -20.21
C PRO A 716 -28.79 -24.37 -20.33
N ASN A 717 -27.85 -24.88 -21.14
CA ASN A 717 -26.61 -24.20 -21.53
C ASN A 717 -26.91 -22.80 -22.11
N GLN A 718 -26.28 -21.76 -21.57
CA GLN A 718 -26.60 -20.36 -21.88
C GLN A 718 -25.37 -19.45 -21.91
N ASP A 719 -25.56 -18.25 -22.46
CA ASP A 719 -24.55 -17.20 -22.55
C ASP A 719 -24.62 -16.36 -21.27
N ALA A 720 -23.93 -16.80 -20.22
CA ALA A 720 -23.94 -16.18 -18.90
C ALA A 720 -23.28 -14.80 -18.93
N PHE A 721 -23.72 -13.89 -18.07
CA PHE A 721 -23.08 -12.59 -17.85
C PHE A 721 -21.79 -12.77 -17.04
N ILE A 722 -20.78 -11.95 -17.35
CA ILE A 722 -19.63 -11.72 -16.47
C ILE A 722 -19.96 -10.54 -15.55
N ASP A 723 -19.66 -10.67 -14.26
CA ASP A 723 -19.90 -9.63 -13.27
C ASP A 723 -18.76 -8.60 -13.26
N THR A 724 -18.99 -7.43 -13.85
CA THR A 724 -18.01 -6.33 -13.93
C THR A 724 -18.15 -5.30 -12.81
N SER A 725 -18.94 -5.57 -11.76
CA SER A 725 -19.14 -4.63 -10.65
C SER A 725 -17.92 -4.41 -9.75
N PHE A 726 -16.82 -5.14 -9.99
CA PHE A 726 -15.58 -5.11 -9.22
C PHE A 726 -14.35 -5.20 -10.14
N PRO A 727 -13.16 -4.68 -9.73
CA PRO A 727 -12.03 -4.49 -10.63
C PRO A 727 -11.55 -5.78 -11.33
N LYS A 728 -11.39 -6.88 -10.58
CA LYS A 728 -11.00 -8.17 -11.15
C LYS A 728 -12.03 -8.73 -12.14
N GLY A 729 -13.32 -8.47 -11.91
CA GLY A 729 -14.41 -8.86 -12.80
C GLY A 729 -14.37 -8.12 -14.14
N GLN A 730 -14.02 -6.84 -14.14
CA GLN A 730 -13.74 -6.09 -15.36
C GLN A 730 -12.49 -6.63 -16.08
N THR A 731 -11.38 -6.85 -15.36
CA THR A 731 -10.17 -7.46 -15.96
C THR A 731 -10.47 -8.81 -16.61
N PHE A 732 -11.31 -9.64 -15.99
CA PHE A 732 -11.75 -10.91 -16.54
C PHE A 732 -12.64 -10.75 -17.78
N ALA A 733 -13.59 -9.80 -17.77
CA ALA A 733 -14.41 -9.49 -18.95
C ALA A 733 -13.59 -8.99 -20.15
N ASP A 734 -12.54 -8.20 -19.90
CA ASP A 734 -11.63 -7.69 -20.93
C ASP A 734 -10.71 -8.82 -21.45
N TRP A 735 -10.18 -9.64 -20.54
CA TRP A 735 -9.36 -10.82 -20.88
C TRP A 735 -10.13 -11.85 -21.71
N VAL A 736 -11.37 -12.16 -21.34
CA VAL A 736 -12.25 -13.09 -22.08
C VAL A 736 -12.44 -12.65 -23.54
N GLN A 737 -12.54 -11.34 -23.79
CA GLN A 737 -12.62 -10.79 -25.15
C GLN A 737 -11.29 -10.91 -25.88
N LEU A 738 -10.17 -10.63 -25.21
CA LEU A 738 -8.82 -10.71 -25.79
C LEU A 738 -8.46 -12.14 -26.24
N VAL A 739 -8.77 -13.15 -25.42
CA VAL A 739 -8.43 -14.56 -25.72
C VAL A 739 -9.44 -15.26 -26.64
N ASN A 740 -10.42 -14.51 -27.15
CA ASN A 740 -11.53 -14.98 -28.01
C ASN A 740 -12.41 -16.07 -27.34
N ALA A 741 -12.67 -15.93 -26.02
CA ALA A 741 -13.53 -16.83 -25.24
C ALA A 741 -14.96 -16.30 -25.04
N GLN A 742 -15.25 -15.06 -25.45
CA GLN A 742 -16.57 -14.44 -25.30
C GLN A 742 -17.68 -15.20 -26.03
N ALA A 743 -18.89 -15.15 -25.49
CA ALA A 743 -20.08 -15.67 -26.16
C ALA A 743 -20.42 -14.86 -27.42
N THR A 744 -21.11 -15.49 -28.38
CA THR A 744 -21.57 -14.80 -29.60
C THR A 744 -22.61 -13.70 -29.33
N THR A 745 -23.28 -13.72 -28.17
CA THR A 745 -24.15 -12.63 -27.70
C THR A 745 -23.46 -11.59 -26.80
N SER A 746 -22.13 -11.68 -26.63
CA SER A 746 -21.35 -10.72 -25.84
C SER A 746 -21.21 -9.38 -26.54
N THR A 747 -21.24 -8.28 -25.77
CA THR A 747 -20.87 -6.93 -26.25
C THR A 747 -19.98 -6.26 -25.20
N PRO A 748 -19.21 -5.20 -25.53
CA PRO A 748 -18.41 -4.47 -24.53
C PRO A 748 -19.25 -3.88 -23.38
N ALA A 749 -20.52 -3.55 -23.61
CA ALA A 749 -21.44 -3.08 -22.57
C ALA A 749 -22.16 -4.21 -21.80
N THR A 750 -22.10 -5.44 -22.30
CA THR A 750 -22.73 -6.64 -21.71
C THR A 750 -21.83 -7.85 -21.93
N PRO A 751 -20.69 -7.96 -21.23
CA PRO A 751 -19.75 -9.05 -21.42
C PRO A 751 -20.36 -10.39 -21.02
N ARG A 752 -20.19 -11.40 -21.87
CA ARG A 752 -20.79 -12.72 -21.72
C ARG A 752 -19.85 -13.84 -22.11
N ILE A 753 -20.03 -15.00 -21.48
CA ILE A 753 -19.31 -16.24 -21.76
C ILE A 753 -20.28 -17.40 -21.93
N ARG A 754 -19.97 -18.34 -22.84
CA ARG A 754 -20.80 -19.52 -23.07
C ARG A 754 -20.54 -20.56 -21.97
N ILE A 755 -21.51 -20.80 -21.11
CA ILE A 755 -21.45 -21.87 -20.11
C ILE A 755 -22.28 -23.07 -20.59
N ASN A 756 -21.64 -24.24 -20.64
CA ASN A 756 -22.27 -25.52 -20.93
C ASN A 756 -22.35 -26.39 -19.69
N THR A 757 -23.35 -27.26 -19.63
CA THR A 757 -23.64 -28.14 -18.49
C THR A 757 -23.78 -27.32 -17.20
N VAL A 758 -24.66 -26.32 -17.28
CA VAL A 758 -25.01 -25.38 -16.20
C VAL A 758 -25.74 -26.14 -15.08
N ARG A 759 -25.60 -25.66 -13.84
CA ARG A 759 -26.24 -26.19 -12.64
C ARG A 759 -26.96 -25.09 -11.87
N ARG A 760 -27.61 -25.44 -10.75
CA ARG A 760 -28.41 -24.53 -9.94
C ARG A 760 -28.47 -25.00 -8.49
N ASP A 761 -27.30 -25.35 -7.94
CA ASP A 761 -27.16 -25.68 -6.53
C ASP A 761 -27.20 -24.46 -5.62
N THR A 762 -26.88 -23.28 -6.17
CA THR A 762 -26.97 -21.98 -5.50
C THR A 762 -28.05 -21.08 -6.09
N SER A 763 -28.51 -20.12 -5.28
CA SER A 763 -29.51 -19.11 -5.66
C SER A 763 -29.08 -17.65 -5.44
N ALA A 764 -28.16 -17.41 -4.50
CA ALA A 764 -27.54 -16.11 -4.24
C ALA A 764 -26.16 -16.32 -3.61
N ILE A 765 -25.27 -15.34 -3.76
CA ILE A 765 -23.99 -15.27 -3.05
C ILE A 765 -24.13 -14.27 -1.89
N ILE A 766 -23.51 -14.58 -0.75
CA ILE A 766 -23.61 -13.80 0.49
C ILE A 766 -22.25 -13.10 0.72
N PRO A 767 -22.20 -11.75 0.70
CA PRO A 767 -20.97 -11.00 0.96
C PRO A 767 -20.33 -11.39 2.30
N PRO A 768 -18.99 -11.47 2.40
CA PRO A 768 -17.99 -10.96 1.44
C PRO A 768 -17.60 -11.93 0.32
N ALA A 769 -18.35 -13.03 0.09
CA ALA A 769 -18.12 -13.87 -1.09
C ALA A 769 -18.46 -13.10 -2.39
N GLN A 770 -17.64 -13.27 -3.43
CA GLN A 770 -17.71 -12.50 -4.67
C GLN A 770 -18.19 -13.35 -5.84
N ARG A 771 -19.21 -12.87 -6.56
CA ARG A 771 -19.76 -13.50 -7.77
C ARG A 771 -18.93 -13.12 -9.00
N TRP A 772 -18.71 -14.06 -9.91
CA TRP A 772 -17.92 -13.85 -11.15
C TRP A 772 -18.74 -14.03 -12.43
N VAL A 773 -19.58 -15.07 -12.48
CA VAL A 773 -20.41 -15.41 -13.64
C VAL A 773 -21.83 -15.71 -13.16
N TYR A 774 -22.85 -15.26 -13.90
CA TYR A 774 -24.26 -15.44 -13.51
C TYR A 774 -25.22 -15.57 -14.69
N GLY A 775 -26.34 -16.25 -14.45
CA GLY A 775 -27.35 -16.55 -15.47
C GLY A 775 -28.03 -15.31 -16.05
N SER A 776 -28.28 -15.38 -17.36
CA SER A 776 -28.70 -14.24 -18.18
C SER A 776 -30.12 -14.36 -18.75
N SER A 777 -30.79 -15.48 -18.47
CA SER A 777 -32.05 -15.84 -19.08
C SER A 777 -32.97 -16.64 -18.14
N GLY A 778 -34.28 -16.56 -18.39
CA GLY A 778 -35.31 -17.40 -17.78
C GLY A 778 -35.27 -17.45 -16.25
N SER A 779 -35.51 -18.64 -15.69
CA SER A 779 -35.47 -18.97 -14.26
C SER A 779 -34.07 -18.89 -13.61
N THR A 780 -33.05 -18.58 -14.41
CA THR A 780 -31.65 -18.38 -13.98
C THR A 780 -31.18 -16.93 -14.03
N THR A 781 -32.02 -15.98 -14.42
CA THR A 781 -31.65 -14.55 -14.48
C THR A 781 -31.14 -14.07 -13.12
N GLY A 782 -29.87 -13.65 -13.04
CA GLY A 782 -29.22 -13.18 -11.82
C GLY A 782 -28.62 -14.26 -10.91
N ILE A 783 -28.96 -15.54 -11.13
CA ILE A 783 -28.47 -16.67 -10.34
C ILE A 783 -26.96 -16.85 -10.56
N PRO A 784 -26.13 -16.95 -9.51
CA PRO A 784 -24.70 -17.18 -9.67
C PRO A 784 -24.42 -18.55 -10.29
N PHE A 785 -23.47 -18.58 -11.22
CA PHE A 785 -22.86 -19.82 -11.72
C PHE A 785 -21.41 -19.98 -11.28
N GLN A 786 -20.80 -18.93 -10.72
CA GLN A 786 -19.42 -18.98 -10.26
C GLN A 786 -19.16 -17.92 -9.18
N TYR A 787 -18.45 -18.30 -8.11
CA TYR A 787 -18.09 -17.38 -7.03
C TYR A 787 -16.79 -17.76 -6.31
N THR A 788 -16.12 -16.76 -5.73
CA THR A 788 -14.97 -16.92 -4.82
C THR A 788 -15.32 -16.52 -3.40
N PHE A 789 -14.56 -17.03 -2.44
CA PHE A 789 -14.45 -16.43 -1.11
C PHE A 789 -13.08 -16.68 -0.48
N ASN A 790 -12.62 -15.71 0.29
CA ASN A 790 -11.42 -15.82 1.11
C ASN A 790 -11.73 -16.51 2.46
N THR A 791 -10.73 -17.10 3.09
CA THR A 791 -10.88 -17.88 4.33
C THR A 791 -9.79 -17.52 5.35
N PRO A 792 -10.10 -17.42 6.66
CA PRO A 792 -11.39 -17.73 7.29
C PRO A 792 -12.49 -16.71 6.97
N THR A 793 -13.69 -17.18 6.64
CA THR A 793 -14.84 -16.33 6.26
C THR A 793 -15.37 -15.45 7.40
N THR A 794 -15.01 -15.76 8.64
CA THR A 794 -15.33 -15.00 9.85
C THR A 794 -14.20 -14.10 10.34
N ALA A 795 -13.04 -14.13 9.69
CA ALA A 795 -11.87 -13.32 10.07
C ALA A 795 -11.87 -11.96 9.32
N PRO A 796 -11.28 -10.91 9.90
CA PRO A 796 -10.98 -9.67 9.20
C PRO A 796 -10.18 -9.92 7.92
N GLN A 797 -10.28 -9.00 6.96
CA GLN A 797 -9.66 -9.18 5.64
C GLN A 797 -8.13 -9.27 5.66
N ALA A 798 -7.48 -8.65 6.66
CA ALA A 798 -6.04 -8.75 6.91
C ALA A 798 -5.61 -10.05 7.61
N ASP A 799 -6.55 -10.90 8.04
CA ASP A 799 -6.32 -12.20 8.68
C ASP A 799 -6.75 -13.37 7.79
N GLN A 800 -7.08 -13.10 6.52
CA GLN A 800 -7.49 -14.11 5.54
C GLN A 800 -6.27 -14.66 4.78
N CYS A 801 -6.20 -15.99 4.67
CA CYS A 801 -5.01 -16.72 4.23
C CYS A 801 -5.26 -17.69 3.08
N GLY A 802 -6.41 -18.37 3.04
CA GLY A 802 -6.80 -19.30 1.97
C GLY A 802 -7.97 -18.79 1.15
N ARG A 803 -8.33 -19.52 0.10
CA ARG A 803 -9.35 -19.08 -0.88
C ARG A 803 -10.05 -20.25 -1.55
N VAL A 804 -11.33 -20.10 -1.83
CA VAL A 804 -12.18 -21.11 -2.47
C VAL A 804 -12.80 -20.51 -3.72
N LEU A 805 -12.82 -21.28 -4.81
CA LEU A 805 -13.58 -21.01 -6.02
C LEU A 805 -14.59 -22.16 -6.24
N PHE A 806 -15.85 -21.81 -6.43
CA PHE A 806 -16.91 -22.76 -6.81
C PHE A 806 -17.48 -22.44 -8.19
N SER A 807 -17.69 -23.49 -9.00
CA SER A 807 -18.38 -23.41 -10.29
C SER A 807 -19.65 -24.28 -10.29
N ASP A 808 -20.82 -23.65 -10.43
CA ASP A 808 -22.16 -24.25 -10.57
C ASP A 808 -22.37 -24.69 -12.05
N PHE A 809 -21.38 -25.39 -12.61
CA PHE A 809 -21.34 -25.96 -13.96
C PHE A 809 -20.15 -26.92 -14.12
N HIS A 810 -20.10 -27.70 -15.20
CA HIS A 810 -18.91 -28.48 -15.56
C HIS A 810 -17.97 -27.72 -16.51
N VAL A 811 -16.67 -27.73 -16.22
CA VAL A 811 -15.61 -27.20 -17.09
C VAL A 811 -15.45 -28.05 -18.35
N ILE A 812 -15.49 -29.38 -18.22
CA ILE A 812 -15.47 -30.34 -19.34
C ILE A 812 -16.63 -31.33 -19.21
N ASN A 813 -17.56 -31.30 -20.15
CA ASN A 813 -18.68 -32.26 -20.19
C ASN A 813 -18.25 -33.65 -20.70
N ALA A 814 -17.40 -34.35 -19.95
CA ALA A 814 -16.92 -35.70 -20.24
C ALA A 814 -17.06 -36.64 -19.02
N SER A 815 -16.97 -37.95 -19.26
CA SER A 815 -16.99 -38.99 -18.22
C SER A 815 -15.63 -39.68 -18.13
N ALA A 816 -15.12 -39.84 -16.91
CA ALA A 816 -13.84 -40.46 -16.60
C ALA A 816 -13.95 -41.74 -15.76
N ALA A 817 -15.17 -42.27 -15.58
CA ALA A 817 -15.43 -43.46 -14.76
C ALA A 817 -14.57 -44.67 -15.18
N ASN A 818 -13.53 -44.98 -14.40
CA ASN A 818 -12.51 -45.99 -14.69
C ASN A 818 -11.71 -45.78 -16.00
N ALA A 819 -11.68 -44.56 -16.53
CA ALA A 819 -10.73 -44.16 -17.57
C ALA A 819 -9.28 -44.22 -17.05
N THR A 820 -8.31 -44.01 -17.94
CA THR A 820 -6.87 -44.10 -17.61
C THR A 820 -6.17 -42.80 -17.98
N TRP A 821 -5.83 -41.97 -16.99
CA TRP A 821 -5.15 -40.69 -17.19
C TRP A 821 -3.67 -40.93 -17.54
N PRO A 822 -3.10 -40.25 -18.56
CA PRO A 822 -3.67 -39.15 -19.36
C PRO A 822 -4.35 -39.59 -20.67
N THR A 823 -4.44 -40.88 -20.97
CA THR A 823 -4.69 -41.36 -22.35
C THR A 823 -6.08 -41.08 -22.92
N TYR A 824 -7.07 -40.70 -22.10
CA TYR A 824 -8.38 -40.23 -22.58
C TYR A 824 -8.48 -38.71 -22.73
N CYS A 825 -7.50 -37.94 -22.24
CA CYS A 825 -7.52 -36.49 -22.33
C CYS A 825 -7.28 -36.02 -23.77
N ALA A 826 -8.15 -35.14 -24.27
CA ALA A 826 -8.05 -34.63 -25.63
C ALA A 826 -6.81 -33.74 -25.81
N ARG A 827 -5.90 -34.16 -26.70
CA ARG A 827 -4.74 -33.37 -27.14
C ARG A 827 -5.19 -32.34 -28.19
N SER A 828 -5.82 -31.29 -27.72
CA SER A 828 -6.39 -30.19 -28.51
C SER A 828 -6.19 -28.84 -27.81
N PRO A 829 -6.36 -27.72 -28.54
CA PRO A 829 -6.50 -26.41 -27.91
C PRO A 829 -7.59 -26.35 -26.83
N MET A 830 -7.47 -25.39 -25.93
CA MET A 830 -8.51 -25.07 -24.94
C MET A 830 -9.72 -24.42 -25.60
N ASN A 831 -10.91 -24.91 -25.26
CA ASN A 831 -12.15 -24.24 -25.60
C ASN A 831 -12.44 -23.07 -24.63
N PRO A 832 -13.36 -22.14 -24.95
CA PRO A 832 -13.65 -20.97 -24.11
C PRO A 832 -13.92 -21.26 -22.63
N GLN A 833 -14.56 -22.39 -22.31
CA GLN A 833 -14.90 -22.78 -20.92
C GLN A 833 -13.68 -23.36 -20.18
N GLU A 834 -12.74 -23.99 -20.89
CA GLU A 834 -11.43 -24.39 -20.35
C GLU A 834 -10.52 -23.17 -20.11
N LYS A 835 -10.57 -22.15 -20.98
CA LYS A 835 -9.85 -20.88 -20.76
C LYS A 835 -10.33 -20.12 -19.51
N VAL A 836 -11.64 -20.15 -19.21
CA VAL A 836 -12.17 -19.60 -17.94
C VAL A 836 -11.58 -20.33 -16.74
N PHE A 837 -11.46 -21.65 -16.80
CA PHE A 837 -10.80 -22.42 -15.75
C PHE A 837 -9.32 -22.03 -15.60
N GLU A 838 -8.58 -21.86 -16.70
CA GLU A 838 -7.18 -21.41 -16.64
C GLU A 838 -7.04 -20.03 -15.96
N TYR A 839 -7.79 -19.01 -16.39
CA TYR A 839 -7.76 -17.68 -15.78
C TYR A 839 -7.99 -17.76 -14.26
N LEU A 840 -8.99 -18.54 -13.86
CA LEU A 840 -9.40 -18.63 -12.46
C LEU A 840 -8.53 -19.56 -11.62
N ILE A 841 -7.81 -20.54 -12.21
CA ILE A 841 -6.78 -21.29 -11.49
C ILE A 841 -5.57 -20.39 -11.19
N PHE A 842 -5.27 -19.42 -12.07
CA PHE A 842 -4.24 -18.41 -11.83
C PHE A 842 -4.67 -17.34 -10.81
N ASP A 843 -5.90 -16.82 -10.87
CA ASP A 843 -6.42 -15.94 -9.81
C ASP A 843 -6.56 -16.68 -8.45
N LEU A 844 -7.00 -17.94 -8.44
CA LEU A 844 -7.03 -18.76 -7.22
C LEU A 844 -5.61 -19.03 -6.67
N SER A 845 -4.60 -19.16 -7.55
CA SER A 845 -3.19 -19.30 -7.19
C SER A 845 -2.56 -18.00 -6.66
N SER A 846 -3.19 -16.83 -6.85
CA SER A 846 -2.61 -15.54 -6.44
C SER A 846 -2.51 -15.41 -4.92
N CYS A 847 -1.71 -14.45 -4.46
CA CYS A 847 -1.74 -14.02 -3.06
C CYS A 847 -3.14 -13.52 -2.67
N ILE A 848 -3.46 -13.57 -1.37
CA ILE A 848 -4.74 -13.08 -0.85
C ILE A 848 -4.76 -11.56 -0.89
N ALA A 849 -5.85 -11.06 -1.46
CA ALA A 849 -6.25 -9.66 -1.43
C ALA A 849 -7.78 -9.59 -1.38
N PRO A 850 -8.36 -8.43 -1.03
CA PRO A 850 -9.74 -8.10 -1.38
C PRO A 850 -10.04 -8.35 -2.86
N ASP A 851 -11.10 -9.10 -3.17
CA ASP A 851 -11.66 -9.15 -4.54
C ASP A 851 -12.42 -7.86 -4.87
N VAL A 852 -13.18 -7.35 -3.88
CA VAL A 852 -13.63 -5.96 -3.80
C VAL A 852 -12.74 -5.26 -2.78
N PRO A 853 -11.84 -4.33 -3.20
CA PRO A 853 -11.18 -3.44 -2.25
C PRO A 853 -12.22 -2.69 -1.43
N PRO A 854 -12.01 -2.48 -0.11
CA PRO A 854 -12.84 -1.51 0.61
C PRO A 854 -12.79 -0.18 -0.16
N PRO A 855 -13.94 0.49 -0.39
CA PRO A 855 -13.98 1.72 -1.18
C PRO A 855 -12.98 2.70 -0.58
N GLN A 856 -11.99 3.15 -1.36
CA GLN A 856 -10.70 3.58 -0.82
C GLN A 856 -10.79 4.71 0.22
N MET A 857 -10.93 4.29 1.48
CA MET A 857 -10.49 5.02 2.65
C MET A 857 -8.97 5.00 2.64
N CYS A 858 -8.38 5.79 1.73
CA CYS A 858 -7.01 6.25 1.91
C CYS A 858 -6.92 6.83 3.33
N THR A 859 -5.95 6.35 4.11
CA THR A 859 -5.83 6.70 5.53
C THR A 859 -5.30 8.12 5.69
N PRO A 860 -6.09 9.07 6.24
CA PRO A 860 -5.68 10.46 6.37
C PRO A 860 -4.37 10.63 7.15
N ARG A 861 -3.33 11.17 6.50
CA ARG A 861 -2.10 11.59 7.21
C ARG A 861 -2.41 12.75 8.13
N THR A 862 -1.93 12.73 9.37
CA THR A 862 -2.10 13.85 10.31
C THR A 862 -1.09 14.99 10.07
N CYS A 863 -1.39 16.19 10.57
CA CYS A 863 -0.51 17.36 10.48
C CYS A 863 0.91 17.09 11.05
N ALA A 864 1.00 16.37 12.17
CA ALA A 864 2.28 15.98 12.78
C ALA A 864 3.07 15.02 11.87
N GLN A 865 2.42 14.02 11.27
CA GLN A 865 3.05 13.09 10.31
C GLN A 865 3.47 13.75 8.99
N GLN A 866 2.96 14.96 8.70
CA GLN A 866 3.37 15.78 7.56
C GLN A 866 4.34 16.92 7.93
N ASN A 867 4.68 17.06 9.22
CA ASN A 867 5.49 18.15 9.76
C ASN A 867 4.94 19.55 9.42
N ILE A 868 3.62 19.74 9.58
CA ILE A 868 2.90 21.00 9.37
C ILE A 868 2.28 21.44 10.71
N ALA A 869 2.57 22.68 11.13
CA ALA A 869 2.29 23.21 12.47
C ALA A 869 1.32 24.41 12.52
N CYS A 870 1.01 25.03 11.37
CA CYS A 870 -0.20 25.83 11.19
C CYS A 870 -0.67 25.82 9.73
N GLY A 871 -1.90 26.26 9.48
CA GLY A 871 -2.51 26.32 8.14
C GLY A 871 -3.31 25.08 7.73
N GLN A 872 -3.74 25.05 6.46
CA GLN A 872 -4.43 23.89 5.88
C GLN A 872 -3.45 22.99 5.12
N ALA A 873 -3.68 21.69 5.19
CA ALA A 873 -2.94 20.67 4.46
C ALA A 873 -3.91 19.63 3.89
N SER A 874 -3.60 19.00 2.77
CA SER A 874 -4.33 17.80 2.35
C SER A 874 -3.96 16.63 3.26
N ASP A 875 -4.85 15.66 3.42
CA ASP A 875 -4.57 14.43 4.17
C ASP A 875 -3.95 13.31 3.32
N GLY A 876 -3.72 13.58 2.03
CA GLY A 876 -3.30 12.60 1.01
C GLY A 876 -4.46 11.83 0.36
N CYS A 877 -5.68 12.04 0.83
CA CYS A 877 -6.84 11.16 0.63
C CYS A 877 -8.11 11.88 0.13
N GLY A 878 -8.01 13.20 -0.10
CA GLY A 878 -9.11 14.05 -0.58
C GLY A 878 -9.75 14.90 0.52
N GLY A 879 -9.36 14.71 1.79
CA GLY A 879 -9.72 15.58 2.90
C GLY A 879 -8.73 16.73 3.08
N VAL A 880 -9.16 17.73 3.86
CA VAL A 880 -8.34 18.89 4.25
C VAL A 880 -8.26 18.96 5.77
N LEU A 881 -7.02 18.89 6.27
CA LEU A 881 -6.67 19.08 7.67
C LEU A 881 -6.62 20.58 8.00
N ASN A 882 -6.96 20.93 9.23
CA ASN A 882 -6.62 22.24 9.81
C ASN A 882 -5.57 22.03 10.89
N CYS A 883 -4.34 22.42 10.59
CA CYS A 883 -3.16 22.19 11.43
C CYS A 883 -2.95 23.31 12.48
N GLY A 884 -3.95 24.15 12.70
CA GLY A 884 -3.93 25.21 13.70
C GLY A 884 -3.58 26.59 13.14
N THR A 885 -3.57 27.59 14.01
CA THR A 885 -3.25 28.98 13.68
C THR A 885 -2.00 29.44 14.44
N CYS A 886 -1.17 30.22 13.75
CA CYS A 886 0.09 30.75 14.26
C CYS A 886 -0.18 32.02 15.09
N THR A 887 0.55 32.23 16.18
CA THR A 887 0.36 33.39 17.08
C THR A 887 0.98 34.67 16.51
N SER A 888 0.19 35.74 16.44
CA SER A 888 0.62 37.06 15.95
C SER A 888 1.88 37.57 16.69
N PRO A 889 2.91 38.10 15.99
CA PRO A 889 2.91 38.49 14.58
C PRO A 889 3.28 37.39 13.58
N ALA A 890 3.43 36.13 14.00
CA ALA A 890 3.76 35.04 13.07
C ALA A 890 2.59 34.68 12.15
N THR A 891 2.89 34.30 10.91
CA THR A 891 1.94 33.85 9.89
C THR A 891 2.30 32.45 9.37
N CYS A 892 1.35 31.78 8.75
CA CYS A 892 1.56 30.44 8.17
C CYS A 892 2.39 30.56 6.90
N GLY A 893 3.55 29.88 6.86
CA GLY A 893 4.53 30.06 5.79
C GLY A 893 5.44 31.28 5.99
N GLY A 894 5.25 32.05 7.07
CA GLY A 894 6.20 33.09 7.47
C GLY A 894 7.58 32.49 7.77
N GLY A 895 8.64 33.30 7.64
CA GLY A 895 10.02 32.78 7.68
C GLY A 895 10.44 31.91 6.48
N GLY A 896 9.55 31.64 5.51
CA GLY A 896 9.91 30.97 4.24
C GLY A 896 9.79 29.44 4.24
N VAL A 897 9.15 28.84 5.23
CA VAL A 897 8.91 27.38 5.30
C VAL A 897 7.39 27.11 5.31
N THR A 898 6.89 26.49 4.24
CA THR A 898 5.46 26.20 4.06
C THR A 898 4.90 25.36 5.22
N GLY A 899 3.71 25.72 5.72
CA GLY A 899 3.02 25.00 6.79
C GLY A 899 3.58 25.22 8.20
N GLN A 900 4.53 26.14 8.37
CA GLN A 900 5.16 26.43 9.67
C GLN A 900 4.86 27.85 10.16
N CYS A 901 4.94 28.05 11.48
CA CYS A 901 4.79 29.34 12.14
C CYS A 901 6.07 30.17 11.97
N GLY A 902 6.02 31.32 11.30
CA GLY A 902 7.19 32.21 11.22
C GLY A 902 6.84 33.69 11.04
N VAL A 903 7.81 34.57 11.26
CA VAL A 903 7.61 36.03 11.23
C VAL A 903 7.65 36.56 9.78
N PRO A 904 6.93 37.65 9.44
CA PRO A 904 6.82 38.12 8.05
C PRO A 904 8.10 38.74 7.47
N CYS A 905 8.16 38.76 6.14
CA CYS A 905 9.14 39.52 5.35
C CYS A 905 9.03 41.03 5.65
N THR A 906 10.17 41.72 5.80
CA THR A 906 10.22 43.18 6.02
C THR A 906 10.28 43.95 4.69
N PRO A 907 9.26 44.77 4.34
CA PRO A 907 9.24 45.53 3.10
C PRO A 907 10.46 46.44 2.92
N ARG A 908 11.06 46.44 1.73
CA ARG A 908 12.09 47.43 1.35
C ARG A 908 11.45 48.79 1.08
N THR A 909 12.23 49.85 1.23
CA THR A 909 11.84 51.23 0.87
C THR A 909 12.42 51.63 -0.48
N CYS A 910 11.82 52.63 -1.14
CA CYS A 910 12.32 53.18 -2.41
C CYS A 910 13.80 53.60 -2.36
N ALA A 911 14.24 54.19 -1.23
CA ALA A 911 15.64 54.55 -1.01
C ALA A 911 16.58 53.33 -0.97
N GLN A 912 16.15 52.21 -0.38
CA GLN A 912 16.90 50.95 -0.37
C GLN A 912 16.87 50.21 -1.72
N LEU A 913 15.96 50.58 -2.62
CA LEU A 913 15.91 50.12 -4.01
C LEU A 913 16.65 51.06 -4.97
N GLY A 914 17.13 52.21 -4.50
CA GLY A 914 17.74 53.26 -5.34
C GLY A 914 16.75 54.02 -6.25
N ALA A 915 15.44 53.80 -6.08
CA ALA A 915 14.40 54.39 -6.92
C ALA A 915 13.90 55.73 -6.36
N ASN A 916 13.76 56.74 -7.22
CA ASN A 916 13.16 58.04 -6.87
C ASN A 916 11.97 58.43 -7.76
N CYS A 917 11.45 57.47 -8.54
CA CYS A 917 10.19 57.59 -9.26
C CYS A 917 9.58 56.23 -9.61
N GLY A 918 8.29 56.22 -9.95
CA GLY A 918 7.58 55.04 -10.44
C GLY A 918 7.08 54.09 -9.34
N GLN A 919 6.38 53.02 -9.75
CA GLN A 919 5.94 51.95 -8.83
C GLN A 919 6.98 50.83 -8.79
N GLN A 920 7.25 50.28 -7.61
CA GLN A 920 8.22 49.20 -7.39
C GLN A 920 7.65 48.12 -6.47
N GLY A 921 8.07 46.86 -6.62
CA GLY A 921 7.77 45.82 -5.63
C GLY A 921 8.62 46.01 -4.38
N ASP A 922 8.04 45.80 -3.19
CA ASP A 922 8.74 45.94 -1.90
C ASP A 922 9.62 44.73 -1.52
N GLY A 923 9.54 43.64 -2.30
CA GLY A 923 10.24 42.37 -2.04
C GLY A 923 9.47 41.38 -1.16
N CYS A 924 8.30 41.76 -0.64
CA CYS A 924 7.43 40.95 0.23
C CYS A 924 6.01 40.75 -0.35
N GLY A 925 5.70 41.39 -1.49
CA GLY A 925 4.43 41.24 -2.22
C GLY A 925 3.59 42.52 -2.30
N GLY A 926 4.03 43.62 -1.69
CA GLY A 926 3.42 44.94 -1.78
C GLY A 926 4.04 45.82 -2.87
N THR A 927 3.32 46.88 -3.23
CA THR A 927 3.76 47.87 -4.24
C THR A 927 4.03 49.22 -3.60
N LEU A 928 5.29 49.66 -3.68
CA LEU A 928 5.75 51.00 -3.32
C LEU A 928 5.42 52.00 -4.44
N ASN A 929 5.11 53.23 -4.08
CA ASN A 929 5.11 54.36 -5.01
C ASN A 929 6.29 55.29 -4.67
N CYS A 930 7.30 55.31 -5.54
CA CYS A 930 8.55 56.02 -5.33
C CYS A 930 8.55 57.45 -5.88
N GLY A 931 7.39 57.97 -6.31
CA GLY A 931 7.20 59.36 -6.68
C GLY A 931 7.17 59.63 -8.19
N THR A 932 7.20 60.92 -8.55
CA THR A 932 7.13 61.40 -9.94
C THR A 932 8.22 62.45 -10.20
N CYS A 933 8.72 62.49 -11.44
CA CYS A 933 9.78 63.40 -11.83
C CYS A 933 9.27 64.80 -12.14
N THR A 934 10.05 65.82 -11.77
CA THR A 934 9.80 67.21 -12.18
C THR A 934 10.23 67.43 -13.63
N SER A 935 9.33 67.99 -14.45
CA SER A 935 9.60 68.34 -15.84
C SER A 935 10.86 69.23 -15.96
N PRO A 936 11.77 68.99 -16.92
CA PRO A 936 11.65 68.10 -18.09
C PRO A 936 12.15 66.66 -17.86
N GLN A 937 12.41 66.23 -16.62
CA GLN A 937 12.89 64.88 -16.36
C GLN A 937 11.77 63.84 -16.47
N THR A 938 12.10 62.66 -16.96
CA THR A 938 11.20 61.49 -17.01
C THR A 938 11.78 60.33 -16.21
N CYS A 939 10.90 59.44 -15.74
CA CYS A 939 11.32 58.28 -14.95
C CYS A 939 12.00 57.26 -15.87
N GLY A 940 13.27 56.92 -15.61
CA GLY A 940 14.12 56.16 -16.52
C GLY A 940 14.84 57.02 -17.58
N GLY A 941 14.53 58.32 -17.69
CA GLY A 941 14.99 59.21 -18.77
C GLY A 941 16.50 59.49 -18.84
N GLY A 942 17.28 58.99 -17.86
CA GLY A 942 18.74 59.05 -17.84
C GLY A 942 19.43 57.72 -18.17
N GLY A 943 18.69 56.69 -18.61
CA GLY A 943 19.24 55.34 -18.87
C GLY A 943 19.32 54.42 -17.64
N THR A 944 19.03 54.95 -16.44
CA THR A 944 18.89 54.16 -15.20
C THR A 944 17.40 54.01 -14.87
N PRO A 945 16.82 52.79 -14.87
CA PRO A 945 15.41 52.56 -14.56
C PRO A 945 15.02 53.11 -13.18
N ASN A 946 13.78 53.61 -13.07
CA ASN A 946 13.17 54.08 -11.82
C ASN A 946 13.91 55.24 -11.12
N VAL A 947 14.78 55.94 -11.88
CA VAL A 947 15.46 57.17 -11.50
C VAL A 947 15.10 58.29 -12.48
N CYS A 948 14.82 59.49 -11.98
CA CYS A 948 14.55 60.67 -12.80
C CYS A 948 15.80 61.13 -13.57
N GLY A 949 15.68 61.26 -14.89
CA GLY A 949 16.75 61.76 -15.75
C GLY A 949 16.23 62.56 -16.95
N GLY A 950 17.11 63.33 -17.57
CA GLY A 950 16.78 64.23 -18.68
C GLY A 950 17.35 63.76 -20.01
N GLY A 951 16.48 63.27 -20.90
CA GLY A 951 16.82 62.86 -22.25
C GLY A 951 15.56 62.52 -23.05
N ALA A 952 15.58 62.78 -24.37
CA ALA A 952 14.52 62.32 -25.25
C ALA A 952 14.63 60.79 -25.36
N CYS A 953 13.66 60.07 -24.80
CA CYS A 953 13.75 58.62 -24.67
C CYS A 953 13.73 57.93 -26.04
N VAL A 954 14.73 57.08 -26.28
CA VAL A 954 14.90 56.32 -27.54
C VAL A 954 14.25 54.95 -27.38
N PRO A 955 13.17 54.63 -28.14
CA PRO A 955 12.45 53.36 -28.02
C PRO A 955 13.37 52.15 -28.20
N GLN A 956 13.38 51.25 -27.21
CA GLN A 956 14.19 50.03 -27.25
C GLN A 956 13.50 48.91 -28.06
N THR A 957 14.30 48.13 -28.78
CA THR A 957 13.82 46.99 -29.58
C THR A 957 13.87 45.70 -28.77
N CYS A 958 13.12 44.68 -29.20
CA CYS A 958 13.13 43.35 -28.60
C CYS A 958 14.55 42.76 -28.48
N SER A 959 15.39 42.98 -29.49
CA SER A 959 16.79 42.56 -29.52
C SER A 959 17.73 43.35 -28.62
N THR A 960 17.41 44.61 -28.24
CA THR A 960 18.20 45.36 -27.25
C THR A 960 17.68 45.20 -25.83
N LEU A 961 16.41 44.84 -25.65
CA LEU A 961 15.83 44.48 -24.34
C LEU A 961 16.08 43.02 -23.93
N GLY A 962 16.48 42.15 -24.86
CA GLY A 962 16.69 40.73 -24.58
C GLY A 962 15.41 39.91 -24.47
N TYR A 963 14.35 40.28 -25.21
CA TYR A 963 13.09 39.56 -25.26
C TYR A 963 12.87 38.89 -26.62
N ALA A 964 12.57 37.59 -26.62
CA ALA A 964 12.34 36.76 -27.79
C ALA A 964 10.84 36.52 -28.09
N CYS A 965 9.94 37.03 -27.24
CA CYS A 965 8.49 36.88 -27.40
C CYS A 965 7.69 37.94 -26.63
N GLY A 966 6.43 38.13 -27.01
CA GLY A 966 5.45 38.91 -26.24
C GLY A 966 5.56 40.44 -26.39
N SER A 967 4.63 41.15 -25.76
CA SER A 967 4.50 42.62 -25.86
C SER A 967 5.13 43.32 -24.66
N TRP A 968 6.09 44.21 -24.91
CA TRP A 968 6.90 44.87 -23.87
C TRP A 968 6.88 46.39 -23.99
N GLY A 969 7.11 47.09 -22.88
CA GLY A 969 7.27 48.55 -22.89
C GLY A 969 8.61 48.96 -23.52
N ASN A 970 8.59 49.94 -24.42
CA ASN A 970 9.76 50.42 -25.17
C ASN A 970 10.75 51.27 -24.36
N GLY A 971 10.62 51.31 -23.03
CA GLY A 971 11.32 52.21 -22.11
C GLY A 971 10.74 53.63 -22.04
N CYS A 972 9.87 54.02 -22.97
CA CYS A 972 9.46 55.41 -23.20
C CYS A 972 7.94 55.66 -23.05
N GLY A 973 7.22 54.77 -22.36
CA GLY A 973 5.77 54.87 -22.16
C GLY A 973 4.91 54.39 -23.34
N GLY A 974 5.52 53.85 -24.40
CA GLY A 974 4.84 53.11 -25.46
C GLY A 974 5.14 51.61 -25.39
N VAL A 975 4.40 50.79 -26.14
CA VAL A 975 4.75 49.38 -26.35
C VAL A 975 5.66 49.22 -27.57
N THR A 976 6.71 48.40 -27.43
CA THR A 976 7.42 47.81 -28.58
C THR A 976 6.49 46.76 -29.19
N ALA A 977 6.27 46.83 -30.51
CA ALA A 977 5.39 45.89 -31.19
C ALA A 977 5.89 44.44 -31.03
N ASN A 978 4.96 43.55 -30.63
CA ASN A 978 5.14 42.13 -30.29
C ASN A 978 6.49 41.51 -30.72
N CYS A 979 7.30 41.12 -29.74
CA CYS A 979 8.62 40.53 -29.92
C CYS A 979 8.64 39.11 -30.48
N GLY A 980 7.47 38.52 -30.76
CA GLY A 980 7.32 37.24 -31.45
C GLY A 980 6.40 36.27 -30.71
N ASN A 981 5.96 35.25 -31.44
CA ASN A 981 5.29 34.08 -30.87
C ASN A 981 6.32 32.95 -30.72
N CYS A 982 6.18 32.15 -29.66
CA CYS A 982 7.09 31.04 -29.41
C CYS A 982 6.86 29.86 -30.37
N PRO A 983 7.88 29.00 -30.60
CA PRO A 983 7.70 27.72 -31.29
C PRO A 983 6.67 26.82 -30.58
N ALA A 984 6.08 25.89 -31.34
CA ALA A 984 5.10 24.95 -30.81
C ALA A 984 5.66 24.16 -29.60
N GLY A 985 4.88 24.10 -28.52
CA GLY A 985 5.29 23.48 -27.25
C GLY A 985 5.97 24.43 -26.25
N GLN A 986 6.11 25.72 -26.56
CA GLN A 986 6.68 26.73 -25.65
C GLN A 986 5.73 27.91 -25.43
N THR A 987 5.78 28.50 -24.24
CA THR A 987 5.04 29.73 -23.87
C THR A 987 6.02 30.85 -23.52
N CYS A 988 5.56 32.10 -23.67
CA CYS A 988 6.39 33.26 -23.33
C CYS A 988 6.43 33.46 -21.82
N GLY A 989 7.63 33.42 -21.23
CA GLY A 989 7.85 33.29 -19.78
C GLY A 989 7.95 31.83 -19.30
N GLY A 990 7.66 30.84 -20.15
CA GLY A 990 7.81 29.43 -19.83
C GLY A 990 9.26 29.08 -19.49
N GLY A 991 9.48 28.28 -18.45
CA GLY A 991 10.81 28.04 -17.88
C GLY A 991 11.30 29.13 -16.89
N GLY A 992 10.48 30.13 -16.58
CA GLY A 992 10.73 31.06 -15.45
C GLY A 992 11.52 32.33 -15.79
N VAL A 993 11.78 32.61 -17.07
CA VAL A 993 12.47 33.83 -17.52
C VAL A 993 11.52 34.69 -18.35
N PRO A 994 11.07 35.86 -17.85
CA PRO A 994 10.13 36.73 -18.56
C PRO A 994 10.63 37.14 -19.95
N GLY A 995 9.74 37.09 -20.94
CA GLY A 995 10.03 37.50 -22.33
C GLY A 995 10.93 36.53 -23.11
N GLN A 996 11.20 35.34 -22.58
CA GLN A 996 11.86 34.23 -23.27
C GLN A 996 10.90 33.06 -23.48
N CYS A 997 11.14 32.26 -24.51
CA CYS A 997 10.32 31.08 -24.81
C CYS A 997 10.86 29.84 -24.09
N GLY A 998 9.98 29.06 -23.46
CA GLY A 998 10.31 27.79 -22.84
C GLY A 998 9.08 26.95 -22.50
N GLY A 999 9.30 25.71 -22.03
CA GLY A 999 8.24 24.76 -21.68
C GLY A 999 8.14 24.53 -20.17
N GLY A 1000 6.91 24.53 -19.65
CA GLY A 1000 6.60 24.25 -18.23
C GLY A 1000 5.09 24.23 -18.00
N MET A 1001 4.63 23.47 -17.00
CA MET A 1001 3.19 23.25 -16.77
C MET A 1001 2.47 24.43 -16.11
N CYS A 1002 1.22 24.65 -16.49
CA CYS A 1002 0.30 25.59 -15.85
C CYS A 1002 -0.31 24.96 -14.59
N THR A 1003 -0.24 25.65 -13.44
CA THR A 1003 -0.86 25.20 -12.19
C THR A 1003 -2.26 25.79 -12.06
N ALA A 1004 -3.28 24.94 -11.99
CA ALA A 1004 -4.68 25.35 -11.92
C ALA A 1004 -5.02 26.02 -10.57
N LEU A 1005 -5.75 27.13 -10.63
CA LEU A 1005 -6.36 27.80 -9.48
C LEU A 1005 -7.56 27.00 -8.98
N THR A 1006 -7.79 27.00 -7.67
CA THR A 1006 -8.99 26.44 -7.04
C THR A 1006 -10.12 27.46 -6.91
N CYS A 1007 -11.26 27.05 -6.35
CA CYS A 1007 -12.37 27.94 -6.02
C CYS A 1007 -12.00 28.95 -4.94
N ALA A 1008 -11.23 28.51 -3.92
CA ALA A 1008 -10.82 29.34 -2.81
C ALA A 1008 -9.85 30.45 -3.25
N ASP A 1009 -8.90 30.12 -4.14
CA ASP A 1009 -7.93 31.08 -4.69
C ASP A 1009 -8.59 32.21 -5.50
N GLN A 1010 -9.81 31.96 -6.00
CA GLN A 1010 -10.62 32.91 -6.76
C GLN A 1010 -11.75 33.55 -5.93
N GLY A 1011 -11.87 33.20 -4.65
CA GLY A 1011 -12.91 33.73 -3.74
C GLY A 1011 -14.32 33.19 -3.99
N PHE A 1012 -14.48 32.10 -4.74
CA PHE A 1012 -15.78 31.50 -5.07
C PHE A 1012 -16.15 30.37 -4.11
N ASN A 1013 -17.41 30.34 -3.65
CA ASN A 1013 -17.96 29.27 -2.80
C ASN A 1013 -19.28 28.68 -3.33
N CYS A 1014 -19.60 28.94 -4.60
CA CYS A 1014 -20.68 28.25 -5.32
C CYS A 1014 -20.54 28.34 -6.86
N GLY A 1015 -21.21 27.42 -7.55
CA GLY A 1015 -21.33 27.41 -9.02
C GLY A 1015 -20.08 26.91 -9.75
N THR A 1016 -20.15 26.84 -11.07
CA THR A 1016 -19.06 26.34 -11.93
C THR A 1016 -18.22 27.49 -12.47
N GLN A 1017 -16.89 27.40 -12.35
CA GLN A 1017 -15.93 28.49 -12.62
C GLN A 1017 -14.72 27.98 -13.41
N GLY A 1018 -13.98 28.85 -14.10
CA GLY A 1018 -12.72 28.45 -14.78
C GLY A 1018 -11.56 28.29 -13.80
N ASN A 1019 -10.58 27.42 -14.09
CA ASN A 1019 -9.41 27.16 -13.23
C ASN A 1019 -8.13 27.92 -13.64
N GLY A 1020 -8.21 28.88 -14.57
CA GLY A 1020 -7.07 29.63 -15.11
C GLY A 1020 -6.18 28.88 -16.11
N CYS A 1021 -6.22 27.54 -16.14
CA CYS A 1021 -5.44 26.67 -17.04
C CYS A 1021 -6.33 25.87 -18.03
N GLY A 1022 -7.55 26.33 -18.32
CA GLY A 1022 -8.44 25.75 -19.33
C GLY A 1022 -9.38 24.63 -18.85
N GLY A 1023 -9.38 24.30 -17.55
CA GLY A 1023 -10.34 23.37 -16.94
C GLY A 1023 -11.43 24.10 -16.13
N THR A 1024 -12.47 23.34 -15.74
CA THR A 1024 -13.64 23.87 -15.00
C THR A 1024 -13.69 23.31 -13.58
N LEU A 1025 -13.90 24.20 -12.61
CA LEU A 1025 -14.14 23.94 -11.20
C LEU A 1025 -15.64 23.85 -10.92
N ASN A 1026 -16.02 23.11 -9.88
CA ASN A 1026 -17.35 23.19 -9.27
C ASN A 1026 -17.20 23.60 -7.80
N CYS A 1027 -17.63 24.81 -7.48
CA CYS A 1027 -17.40 25.45 -6.19
C CYS A 1027 -18.54 25.22 -5.19
N GLY A 1028 -19.50 24.34 -5.49
CA GLY A 1028 -20.57 23.91 -4.58
C GLY A 1028 -21.91 24.61 -4.77
N MET A 1029 -22.83 24.37 -3.83
CA MET A 1029 -24.19 24.93 -3.81
C MET A 1029 -24.48 25.59 -2.46
N CYS A 1030 -25.22 26.69 -2.50
CA CYS A 1030 -25.56 27.46 -1.31
C CYS A 1030 -26.64 26.78 -0.46
N THR A 1031 -26.53 26.91 0.86
CA THR A 1031 -27.59 26.49 1.80
C THR A 1031 -28.74 27.49 1.78
N ALA A 1032 -29.97 26.99 1.57
CA ALA A 1032 -31.16 27.84 1.55
C ALA A 1032 -31.32 28.61 2.89
N PRO A 1033 -31.72 29.89 2.87
CA PRO A 1033 -32.29 30.65 1.74
C PRO A 1033 -31.26 31.39 0.86
N GLN A 1034 -29.96 31.11 0.98
CA GLN A 1034 -28.95 31.76 0.14
C GLN A 1034 -28.95 31.19 -1.29
N THR A 1035 -28.66 32.03 -2.27
CA THR A 1035 -28.47 31.66 -3.68
C THR A 1035 -27.08 32.06 -4.16
N CYS A 1036 -26.58 31.39 -5.21
CA CYS A 1036 -25.28 31.71 -5.77
C CYS A 1036 -25.35 33.02 -6.55
N GLY A 1037 -24.54 34.01 -6.15
CA GLY A 1037 -24.69 35.40 -6.60
C GLY A 1037 -25.66 36.25 -5.77
N GLY A 1038 -26.37 35.66 -4.80
CA GLY A 1038 -27.49 36.27 -4.07
C GLY A 1038 -27.14 37.44 -3.13
N GLY A 1039 -25.89 37.87 -3.10
CA GLY A 1039 -25.39 39.09 -2.44
C GLY A 1039 -24.88 40.17 -3.40
N GLY A 1040 -25.00 39.98 -4.72
CA GLY A 1040 -24.46 40.90 -5.75
C GLY A 1040 -23.04 40.56 -6.24
N THR A 1041 -22.43 39.49 -5.73
CA THR A 1041 -21.09 39.01 -6.14
C THR A 1041 -21.21 37.62 -6.78
N PRO A 1042 -20.97 37.46 -8.09
CA PRO A 1042 -21.03 36.16 -8.77
C PRO A 1042 -20.12 35.11 -8.13
N GLY A 1043 -20.55 33.85 -8.12
CA GLY A 1043 -19.80 32.74 -7.52
C GLY A 1043 -19.73 32.74 -5.99
N VAL A 1044 -20.43 33.66 -5.31
CA VAL A 1044 -20.50 33.74 -3.84
C VAL A 1044 -21.94 33.61 -3.35
N CYS A 1045 -22.16 32.80 -2.30
CA CYS A 1045 -23.45 32.65 -1.65
C CYS A 1045 -23.87 33.90 -0.87
N GLY A 1046 -25.10 34.36 -1.11
CA GLY A 1046 -25.75 35.43 -0.34
C GLY A 1046 -27.26 35.32 -0.41
N GLY A 1047 -28.00 36.10 0.37
CA GLY A 1047 -29.47 36.07 0.35
C GLY A 1047 -30.10 37.34 0.89
N GLY A 1048 -31.09 37.86 0.17
CA GLY A 1048 -31.71 39.15 0.50
C GLY A 1048 -32.84 39.61 -0.42
N GLY A 1049 -33.64 38.69 -1.00
CA GLY A 1049 -34.78 39.06 -1.84
C GLY A 1049 -35.46 37.86 -2.49
N MET A 1050 -36.77 37.96 -2.71
CA MET A 1050 -37.54 36.94 -3.44
C MET A 1050 -37.27 37.09 -4.95
N CYS A 1051 -36.60 36.11 -5.54
CA CYS A 1051 -36.18 36.18 -6.94
C CYS A 1051 -37.33 35.78 -7.89
N THR A 1052 -37.72 36.69 -8.78
CA THR A 1052 -38.71 36.44 -9.84
C THR A 1052 -38.01 35.94 -11.10
N PRO A 1053 -38.29 34.72 -11.61
CA PRO A 1053 -37.56 34.15 -12.75
C PRO A 1053 -37.64 34.98 -14.03
N THR A 1054 -36.49 35.26 -14.63
CA THR A 1054 -36.36 36.10 -15.83
C THR A 1054 -36.56 35.29 -17.10
N THR A 1055 -37.52 35.69 -17.94
CA THR A 1055 -37.85 34.99 -19.20
C THR A 1055 -36.76 35.14 -20.26
N CYS A 1056 -36.68 34.20 -21.20
CA CYS A 1056 -35.73 34.23 -22.32
C CYS A 1056 -35.72 35.57 -23.07
N ALA A 1057 -36.92 36.10 -23.39
CA ALA A 1057 -37.07 37.39 -24.05
C ALA A 1057 -36.52 38.56 -23.22
N ALA A 1058 -36.70 38.55 -21.89
CA ALA A 1058 -36.17 39.60 -21.00
C ALA A 1058 -34.65 39.51 -20.80
N GLN A 1059 -34.03 38.34 -21.03
CA GLN A 1059 -32.57 38.17 -21.04
C GLN A 1059 -31.95 38.35 -22.45
N SER A 1060 -32.78 38.58 -23.48
CA SER A 1060 -32.38 38.56 -24.89
C SER A 1060 -31.68 37.25 -25.30
N PHE A 1061 -32.21 36.12 -24.82
CA PHE A 1061 -31.85 34.77 -25.26
C PHE A 1061 -32.97 34.18 -26.13
N ASN A 1062 -32.59 33.47 -27.20
CA ASN A 1062 -33.52 32.85 -28.15
C ASN A 1062 -33.19 31.39 -28.48
N CYS A 1063 -32.30 30.76 -27.69
CA CYS A 1063 -32.03 29.32 -27.77
C CYS A 1063 -31.37 28.74 -26.51
N GLY A 1064 -31.43 27.42 -26.37
CA GLY A 1064 -30.73 26.61 -25.39
C GLY A 1064 -31.26 26.72 -23.96
N LEU A 1065 -30.74 25.85 -23.09
CA LEU A 1065 -31.02 25.89 -21.65
C LEU A 1065 -30.21 27.02 -21.00
N GLN A 1066 -30.91 28.04 -20.51
CA GLN A 1066 -30.33 29.21 -19.85
C GLN A 1066 -30.67 29.24 -18.36
N GLY A 1067 -29.89 29.98 -17.56
CA GLY A 1067 -30.24 30.25 -16.18
C GLY A 1067 -31.45 31.20 -16.10
N ASN A 1068 -32.46 30.88 -15.28
CA ASN A 1068 -33.66 31.72 -15.11
C ASN A 1068 -33.45 32.93 -14.17
N GLY A 1069 -32.21 33.28 -13.86
CA GLY A 1069 -31.83 34.30 -12.86
C GLY A 1069 -31.96 33.86 -11.39
N CYS A 1070 -32.71 32.78 -11.10
CA CYS A 1070 -33.12 32.40 -9.75
C CYS A 1070 -32.74 30.96 -9.34
N GLY A 1071 -31.72 30.38 -9.98
CA GLY A 1071 -31.20 29.05 -9.65
C GLY A 1071 -31.92 27.87 -10.31
N GLY A 1072 -32.90 28.12 -11.18
CA GLY A 1072 -33.45 27.11 -12.10
C GLY A 1072 -33.00 27.35 -13.54
N THR A 1073 -33.23 26.37 -14.42
CA THR A 1073 -33.06 26.52 -15.87
C THR A 1073 -34.36 26.92 -16.54
N ILE A 1074 -34.25 27.63 -17.67
CA ILE A 1074 -35.34 27.91 -18.61
C ILE A 1074 -34.86 27.50 -20.01
N ASP A 1075 -35.66 26.71 -20.73
CA ASP A 1075 -35.37 26.35 -22.11
C ASP A 1075 -35.85 27.47 -23.05
N CYS A 1076 -34.92 28.04 -23.80
CA CYS A 1076 -35.19 29.10 -24.77
C CYS A 1076 -35.34 28.56 -26.21
N GLY A 1077 -35.34 27.24 -26.41
CA GLY A 1077 -35.67 26.58 -27.68
C GLY A 1077 -34.47 26.28 -28.58
N ASN A 1078 -34.75 25.83 -29.80
CA ASN A 1078 -33.73 25.52 -30.80
C ASN A 1078 -33.67 26.61 -31.89
N CYS A 1079 -32.47 26.81 -32.43
CA CYS A 1079 -32.25 27.79 -33.50
C CYS A 1079 -32.91 27.38 -34.84
N PRO A 1080 -33.30 28.36 -35.69
CA PRO A 1080 -33.65 28.11 -37.07
C PRO A 1080 -32.53 27.39 -37.84
N PRO A 1081 -32.85 26.53 -38.83
CA PRO A 1081 -31.84 25.83 -39.63
C PRO A 1081 -30.80 26.77 -40.25
N GLY A 1082 -29.53 26.44 -40.08
CA GLY A 1082 -28.39 27.27 -40.52
C GLY A 1082 -27.83 28.22 -39.47
N LEU A 1083 -28.47 28.34 -38.30
CA LEU A 1083 -27.95 29.08 -37.14
C LEU A 1083 -27.60 28.14 -35.99
N ILE A 1084 -26.54 28.47 -35.23
CA ILE A 1084 -26.04 27.69 -34.09
C ILE A 1084 -26.28 28.48 -32.79
N CYS A 1085 -26.72 27.80 -31.73
CA CYS A 1085 -26.92 28.41 -30.44
C CYS A 1085 -25.58 28.72 -29.76
N GLY A 1086 -25.40 29.97 -29.32
CA GLY A 1086 -24.13 30.48 -28.77
C GLY A 1086 -23.30 31.29 -29.78
N ALA A 1087 -23.58 31.19 -31.07
CA ALA A 1087 -22.75 31.78 -32.13
C ALA A 1087 -22.94 33.30 -32.34
N ASP A 1088 -23.91 33.93 -31.67
CA ASP A 1088 -24.02 35.41 -31.53
C ASP A 1088 -23.97 35.81 -30.03
N GLY A 1089 -23.12 35.08 -29.28
CA GLY A 1089 -23.03 35.14 -27.83
C GLY A 1089 -23.91 34.09 -27.11
N PRO A 1090 -23.70 33.88 -25.80
CA PRO A 1090 -24.42 32.86 -25.02
C PRO A 1090 -25.94 32.99 -25.15
N GLY A 1091 -26.61 31.85 -25.37
CA GLY A 1091 -28.07 31.79 -25.52
C GLY A 1091 -28.64 32.48 -26.77
N ARG A 1092 -27.81 32.85 -27.76
CA ARG A 1092 -28.23 33.50 -29.00
C ARG A 1092 -27.86 32.71 -30.25
N CYS A 1093 -28.82 32.62 -31.18
CA CYS A 1093 -28.61 32.02 -32.49
C CYS A 1093 -27.77 32.92 -33.41
N GLY A 1094 -26.55 32.49 -33.73
CA GLY A 1094 -25.68 33.16 -34.71
C GLY A 1094 -25.39 32.29 -35.93
N ALA A 1095 -24.88 32.92 -37.00
CA ALA A 1095 -24.51 32.23 -38.23
C ALA A 1095 -23.03 31.82 -38.21
N ALA A 1096 -22.73 30.53 -38.31
CA ALA A 1096 -21.37 30.04 -38.37
C ALA A 1096 -20.74 30.28 -39.76
N GLN A 1097 -19.62 31.01 -39.81
CA GLN A 1097 -18.84 31.23 -41.03
C GLN A 1097 -17.83 30.07 -41.25
N CYS A 1098 -18.33 28.86 -41.50
CA CYS A 1098 -17.53 27.80 -42.12
C CYS A 1098 -18.09 27.53 -43.52
N THR A 1099 -17.27 27.74 -44.55
CA THR A 1099 -17.64 27.54 -45.96
C THR A 1099 -16.92 26.30 -46.49
N PRO A 1100 -17.62 25.19 -46.78
CA PRO A 1100 -17.00 23.96 -47.28
C PRO A 1100 -16.16 24.19 -48.54
N LEU A 1101 -14.89 23.76 -48.50
CA LEU A 1101 -13.96 23.85 -49.62
C LEU A 1101 -14.17 22.69 -50.59
N THR A 1102 -14.48 22.99 -51.85
CA THR A 1102 -14.64 21.97 -52.90
C THR A 1102 -13.30 21.39 -53.35
N CYS A 1103 -13.31 20.18 -53.93
CA CYS A 1103 -12.15 19.51 -54.53
C CYS A 1103 -11.30 20.43 -55.44
N ALA A 1104 -11.97 21.30 -56.22
CA ALA A 1104 -11.30 22.24 -57.11
C ALA A 1104 -10.58 23.38 -56.37
N GLN A 1105 -11.13 23.85 -55.24
CA GLN A 1105 -10.49 24.87 -54.39
C GLN A 1105 -9.32 24.29 -53.59
N GLN A 1106 -9.38 22.99 -53.25
CA GLN A 1106 -8.31 22.27 -52.55
C GLN A 1106 -7.23 21.70 -53.50
N ASN A 1107 -7.41 21.81 -54.82
CA ASN A 1107 -6.55 21.18 -55.84
C ASN A 1107 -6.38 19.66 -55.65
N ILE A 1108 -7.49 18.96 -55.39
CA ILE A 1108 -7.56 17.49 -55.27
C ILE A 1108 -8.38 16.95 -56.45
N ALA A 1109 -7.71 16.17 -57.31
CA ALA A 1109 -8.30 15.60 -58.53
C ALA A 1109 -8.85 14.18 -58.33
N CYS A 1110 -8.39 13.45 -57.31
CA CYS A 1110 -8.78 12.08 -57.02
C CYS A 1110 -8.83 11.77 -55.50
N GLY A 1111 -9.69 10.82 -55.12
CA GLY A 1111 -9.78 10.27 -53.76
C GLY A 1111 -10.71 11.05 -52.79
N PRO A 1112 -10.91 10.53 -51.58
CA PRO A 1112 -11.63 11.21 -50.51
C PRO A 1112 -10.81 12.37 -49.92
N ALA A 1113 -11.47 13.48 -49.59
CA ALA A 1113 -10.89 14.65 -48.92
C ALA A 1113 -11.85 15.20 -47.87
N GLY A 1114 -11.34 15.90 -46.85
CA GLY A 1114 -12.18 16.67 -45.91
C GLY A 1114 -12.63 17.99 -46.52
N ASP A 1115 -13.80 18.51 -46.17
CA ASP A 1115 -14.33 19.78 -46.70
C ASP A 1115 -13.86 21.04 -45.92
N GLY A 1116 -13.10 20.86 -44.83
CA GLY A 1116 -12.68 21.92 -43.91
C GLY A 1116 -13.71 22.30 -42.84
N CYS A 1117 -14.93 21.77 -42.91
CA CYS A 1117 -16.03 22.01 -41.95
C CYS A 1117 -16.55 20.74 -41.25
N GLY A 1118 -15.90 19.59 -41.49
CA GLY A 1118 -16.16 18.32 -40.78
C GLY A 1118 -16.76 17.20 -41.62
N ASN A 1119 -17.04 17.43 -42.91
CA ASN A 1119 -17.56 16.41 -43.83
C ASN A 1119 -16.45 15.84 -44.72
N ILE A 1120 -16.69 14.66 -45.30
CA ILE A 1120 -15.81 14.06 -46.32
C ILE A 1120 -16.47 14.18 -47.70
N ILE A 1121 -15.76 14.81 -48.64
CA ILE A 1121 -16.12 14.89 -50.06
C ILE A 1121 -15.33 13.85 -50.87
N GLN A 1122 -15.92 13.41 -51.98
CA GLN A 1122 -15.31 12.44 -52.90
C GLN A 1122 -14.90 13.15 -54.19
N CYS A 1123 -13.59 13.26 -54.42
CA CYS A 1123 -13.03 13.94 -55.58
C CYS A 1123 -12.66 12.92 -56.65
N GLY A 1124 -13.34 12.91 -57.80
CA GLY A 1124 -12.89 12.25 -59.04
C GLY A 1124 -12.48 10.76 -59.00
N SER A 1125 -11.87 10.30 -60.10
CA SER A 1125 -11.22 8.98 -60.21
C SER A 1125 -10.22 8.99 -61.38
N CYS A 1126 -9.15 8.20 -61.28
CA CYS A 1126 -8.07 8.18 -62.26
C CYS A 1126 -8.36 7.24 -63.45
N GLN A 1127 -7.93 7.64 -64.65
CA GLN A 1127 -7.94 6.78 -65.84
C GLN A 1127 -6.76 5.80 -65.79
N ALA A 1128 -7.03 4.50 -65.96
CA ALA A 1128 -5.96 3.50 -65.95
C ALA A 1128 -4.95 3.77 -67.09
N PRO A 1129 -3.62 3.62 -66.85
CA PRO A 1129 -2.97 2.98 -65.70
C PRO A 1129 -2.59 3.95 -64.55
N GLN A 1130 -3.17 5.15 -64.46
CA GLN A 1130 -2.88 6.07 -63.36
C GLN A 1130 -3.55 5.62 -62.05
N THR A 1131 -2.86 5.81 -60.92
CA THR A 1131 -3.41 5.65 -59.57
C THR A 1131 -3.43 7.00 -58.84
N CYS A 1132 -4.32 7.13 -57.85
CA CYS A 1132 -4.38 8.33 -57.02
C CYS A 1132 -3.24 8.34 -56.00
N GLY A 1133 -2.50 9.45 -55.92
CA GLY A 1133 -1.19 9.54 -55.27
C GLY A 1133 -0.02 9.12 -56.16
N GLY A 1134 -0.29 8.56 -57.35
CA GLY A 1134 0.74 8.13 -58.30
C GLY A 1134 1.63 9.29 -58.75
N GLY A 1135 2.95 9.03 -58.80
CA GLY A 1135 3.95 10.08 -59.06
C GLY A 1135 4.39 10.87 -57.82
N GLY A 1136 3.86 10.57 -56.62
CA GLY A 1136 4.36 11.12 -55.35
C GLY A 1136 3.60 12.35 -54.82
N THR A 1137 2.52 12.77 -55.48
CA THR A 1137 1.69 13.91 -55.06
C THR A 1137 0.31 13.41 -54.59
N PRO A 1138 -0.02 13.50 -53.29
CA PRO A 1138 -1.33 13.12 -52.78
C PRO A 1138 -2.49 13.83 -53.50
N GLY A 1139 -3.62 13.14 -53.68
CA GLY A 1139 -4.82 13.69 -54.31
C GLY A 1139 -4.73 13.92 -55.83
N GLN A 1140 -3.66 13.47 -56.48
CA GLN A 1140 -3.41 13.64 -57.92
C GLN A 1140 -3.18 12.28 -58.62
N CYS A 1141 -3.48 12.20 -59.93
CA CYS A 1141 -3.39 10.97 -60.71
C CYS A 1141 -2.03 10.82 -61.43
N GLY A 1142 -1.34 9.69 -61.26
CA GLY A 1142 -0.05 9.46 -61.94
C GLY A 1142 0.38 7.99 -62.02
N THR A 1143 1.55 7.75 -62.62
CA THR A 1143 2.10 6.43 -63.00
C THR A 1143 3.38 6.08 -62.23
N PRO A 1144 3.85 4.82 -62.21
CA PRO A 1144 4.23 4.21 -60.94
C PRO A 1144 5.71 4.24 -60.57
N SER A 1145 6.00 4.80 -59.39
CA SER A 1145 6.41 3.98 -58.24
C SER A 1145 5.83 4.61 -56.97
N CYS A 1146 5.51 3.81 -55.95
CA CYS A 1146 4.88 4.33 -54.73
C CYS A 1146 5.31 3.53 -53.50
N THR A 1147 5.84 4.22 -52.51
CA THR A 1147 6.17 3.67 -51.19
C THR A 1147 5.19 4.26 -50.18
N PRO A 1148 4.45 3.44 -49.40
CA PRO A 1148 3.47 3.95 -48.44
C PRO A 1148 4.09 4.93 -47.44
N THR A 1149 3.42 6.07 -47.23
CA THR A 1149 3.79 7.03 -46.19
C THR A 1149 3.28 6.61 -44.81
N THR A 1150 3.79 7.20 -43.73
CA THR A 1150 3.32 6.97 -42.35
C THR A 1150 2.61 8.22 -41.80
N CYS A 1151 1.91 8.07 -40.67
CA CYS A 1151 1.23 9.18 -40.01
C CYS A 1151 2.22 10.27 -39.56
N GLU A 1152 3.33 9.92 -38.89
CA GLU A 1152 4.34 10.91 -38.49
C GLU A 1152 5.02 11.57 -39.70
N ALA A 1153 5.24 10.84 -40.80
CA ALA A 1153 5.85 11.39 -42.02
C ALA A 1153 4.96 12.43 -42.73
N GLN A 1154 3.65 12.43 -42.49
CA GLN A 1154 2.70 13.45 -42.93
C GLN A 1154 2.34 14.46 -41.83
N GLY A 1155 2.85 14.28 -40.60
CA GLY A 1155 2.47 15.06 -39.43
C GLY A 1155 1.02 14.85 -38.97
N TRP A 1156 0.39 13.72 -39.31
CA TRP A 1156 -0.96 13.37 -38.91
C TRP A 1156 -0.98 12.61 -37.58
N ASN A 1157 -1.92 12.95 -36.69
CA ASN A 1157 -2.07 12.32 -35.38
C ASN A 1157 -3.53 11.97 -35.02
N CYS A 1158 -4.43 11.93 -36.02
CA CYS A 1158 -5.76 11.36 -35.87
C CYS A 1158 -6.42 10.94 -37.20
N GLY A 1159 -7.47 10.13 -37.06
CA GLY A 1159 -8.38 9.81 -38.16
C GLY A 1159 -7.83 8.80 -39.16
N GLN A 1160 -8.63 8.49 -40.17
CA GLN A 1160 -8.18 7.68 -41.31
C GLN A 1160 -7.66 8.56 -42.43
N ALA A 1161 -6.56 8.14 -43.06
CA ALA A 1161 -5.88 8.89 -44.10
C ALA A 1161 -5.41 7.96 -45.24
N ALA A 1162 -5.21 8.48 -46.45
CA ALA A 1162 -4.62 7.68 -47.53
C ALA A 1162 -3.10 7.51 -47.33
N ASN A 1163 -2.59 6.28 -47.48
CA ASN A 1163 -1.15 5.99 -47.36
C ASN A 1163 -0.30 6.44 -48.58
N GLY A 1164 -0.87 7.25 -49.47
CA GLY A 1164 -0.28 7.66 -50.75
C GLY A 1164 -0.37 6.63 -51.88
N CYS A 1165 -0.57 5.34 -51.57
CA CYS A 1165 -0.49 4.22 -52.51
C CYS A 1165 -1.77 3.39 -52.60
N GLY A 1166 -2.93 3.97 -52.27
CA GLY A 1166 -4.25 3.32 -52.37
C GLY A 1166 -4.66 2.44 -51.18
N GLY A 1167 -3.88 2.40 -50.10
CA GLY A 1167 -4.28 1.85 -48.80
C GLY A 1167 -4.59 2.95 -47.78
N THR A 1168 -5.07 2.56 -46.60
CA THR A 1168 -5.51 3.49 -45.54
C THR A 1168 -4.62 3.38 -44.30
N LEU A 1169 -4.18 4.53 -43.77
CA LEU A 1169 -3.56 4.68 -42.46
C LEU A 1169 -4.65 4.97 -41.41
N ASN A 1170 -4.46 4.50 -40.18
CA ASN A 1170 -5.22 4.96 -39.02
C ASN A 1170 -4.25 5.69 -38.08
N CYS A 1171 -4.36 7.01 -37.99
CA CYS A 1171 -3.44 7.86 -37.24
C CYS A 1171 -3.89 8.12 -35.79
N GLY A 1172 -4.88 7.38 -35.29
CA GLY A 1172 -5.34 7.44 -33.90
C GLY A 1172 -6.60 8.26 -33.67
N VAL A 1173 -6.90 8.53 -32.40
CA VAL A 1173 -8.05 9.34 -31.94
C VAL A 1173 -7.56 10.43 -31.00
N CYS A 1174 -8.24 11.57 -31.00
CA CYS A 1174 -7.81 12.74 -30.25
C CYS A 1174 -8.05 12.63 -28.74
N PRO A 1175 -7.23 13.32 -27.91
CA PRO A 1175 -7.51 13.49 -26.50
C PRO A 1175 -8.87 14.16 -26.27
N PRO A 1176 -9.54 13.90 -25.12
CA PRO A 1176 -10.75 14.63 -24.75
C PRO A 1176 -10.53 16.16 -24.82
N SER A 1177 -11.54 16.88 -25.29
CA SER A 1177 -11.54 18.30 -25.70
C SER A 1177 -10.98 18.67 -27.08
N GLN A 1178 -10.40 17.73 -27.84
CA GLN A 1178 -9.97 17.99 -29.22
C GLN A 1178 -10.76 17.16 -30.25
N THR A 1179 -10.92 17.71 -31.45
CA THR A 1179 -11.58 17.05 -32.59
C THR A 1179 -10.56 16.87 -33.73
N CYS A 1180 -10.68 15.78 -34.47
CA CYS A 1180 -9.81 15.56 -35.63
C CYS A 1180 -10.18 16.54 -36.76
N GLY A 1181 -9.23 17.38 -37.17
CA GLY A 1181 -9.48 18.52 -38.06
C GLY A 1181 -9.86 19.82 -37.35
N GLY A 1182 -9.97 19.85 -36.02
CA GLY A 1182 -10.61 20.94 -35.27
C GLY A 1182 -9.98 22.33 -35.41
N ALA A 1183 -8.70 22.41 -35.77
CA ALA A 1183 -7.97 23.66 -35.99
C ALA A 1183 -7.82 24.04 -37.49
N GLY A 1184 -8.63 23.45 -38.38
CA GLY A 1184 -8.61 23.71 -39.82
C GLY A 1184 -7.57 22.91 -40.64
N GLU A 1185 -6.66 22.18 -39.98
CA GLU A 1185 -5.75 21.25 -40.66
C GLU A 1185 -6.25 19.79 -40.60
N PRO A 1186 -6.49 19.13 -41.75
CA PRO A 1186 -6.95 17.74 -41.79
C PRO A 1186 -6.03 16.75 -41.07
N ASN A 1187 -6.64 15.72 -40.45
CA ASN A 1187 -5.96 14.61 -39.79
C ASN A 1187 -4.97 14.99 -38.67
N LYS A 1188 -5.12 16.22 -38.13
CA LYS A 1188 -4.49 16.67 -36.88
C LYS A 1188 -5.55 16.95 -35.82
N CYS A 1189 -5.25 16.61 -34.57
CA CYS A 1189 -6.08 17.00 -33.43
C CYS A 1189 -5.97 18.51 -33.18
N GLY A 1190 -7.11 19.16 -33.04
CA GLY A 1190 -7.20 20.57 -32.68
C GLY A 1190 -8.44 20.86 -31.85
N SER A 1191 -8.39 21.93 -31.06
CA SER A 1191 -9.58 22.51 -30.44
C SER A 1191 -10.36 23.28 -31.50
N ILE A 1192 -11.69 23.20 -31.46
CA ILE A 1192 -12.56 24.05 -32.30
C ILE A 1192 -12.42 25.49 -31.79
N GLY A 1193 -12.11 26.42 -32.70
CA GLY A 1193 -11.94 27.86 -32.40
C GLY A 1193 -13.22 28.68 -32.46
#